data_AF-A0A7C7C0Z9-F1
#
_entry.id   AF-A0A7C7C0Z9-F1
#
_cell.length_a   1.000
_cell.length_b   1.000
_cell.length_c   1.000
_cell.angle_alpha   90.00
_cell.angle_beta   90.00
_cell.angle_gamma   90.00
#
_symmetry.space_group_name_H-M   'P 1'
#
loop_
_entity.id
_entity.type
_entity.pdbx_description
1 polymer ?
#
loop_
_entity_poly.entity_id
_entity_poly.type
_entity_poly.pdbx_seq_one_letter_code
_entity_poly.pdbx_strand_id
1 'polypeptide(L)'
;MSIFALFITGLLSVSQAQTACNDPVACNYTPPTTQCIRVEAVTTHTGMVGANDLTGMTTYRVFAVLQNTDDVLSAIIGDAQYPTFFNSSTSFFQHSAGSATPNGLNPAFYGAFPSLAFDSWITIGLEQSPVAGEGNVNILEDSTEPWVNTFESGNNLNISGPVGGGWYAFAGDSNSISGADNEVLVGQFTTSGTLSGQIYMQIFINGDSQNEVRTLVNLDNSCGLGGVQDCVYAPENYDCDGVCTLDTNANGVCDLDEMGCTITFACNYDATALIDDGTCEFISCISFGCTDLTACNYDPAADYDNGTCSFANFPYNCDGTCINDNDGDGICDEFEIFGCTDATACNYSSGATDDNGTCTYDCLGCTDPSACNFNSSSSQDDGSCEFTSCATVGCTDSAACNYNPDANYDDASCEYTSCLGCTDSNACNYDAAALIDDGSCDLLSCAGCTDATACNYDSTATIDDGSCDLTSCLGCTDPAACNYIATATIDDGSCDFCSCGGSSTGGLSFTTTHPQYGLEIETVATHSSGTLAGMTTYRLYLNMELANDAATSFTGNDIFPLSLNTTTSFYQEPIFGGVTPSNSSGAALSILPNLLYDSWITIGIDGPASAGESNVSLLPGTWGFDFESGNSFTVNDGIGSGWYILPPSAS
;
A
#
# COMPACT_ATOMS: atom_id res chain seq x y z
N MET A 1 15.99 48.44 32.10
CA MET A 1 17.39 47.97 31.93
C MET A 1 17.59 46.83 32.91
N SER A 2 17.95 45.61 32.59
CA SER A 2 18.16 44.89 31.32
C SER A 2 18.01 43.40 31.69
N ILE A 3 17.14 42.68 30.99
CA ILE A 3 17.46 41.64 29.97
C ILE A 3 17.61 40.22 30.58
N PHE A 4 16.61 39.42 30.19
CA PHE A 4 16.45 37.97 30.20
C PHE A 4 17.44 37.25 29.26
N ALA A 5 17.87 36.04 29.63
CA ALA A 5 18.25 34.93 28.72
C ALA A 5 18.36 33.65 29.59
N LEU A 6 17.32 32.82 29.67
CA LEU A 6 16.94 31.70 28.77
C LEU A 6 17.97 30.55 28.77
N PHE A 7 17.67 29.53 29.59
CA PHE A 7 18.26 28.19 29.52
C PHE A 7 17.60 27.43 28.35
N ILE A 8 18.38 27.05 27.34
CA ILE A 8 17.97 26.11 26.30
C ILE A 8 18.61 24.76 26.62
N THR A 9 17.74 23.79 26.93
CA THR A 9 18.00 22.36 26.90
C THR A 9 18.29 21.93 25.46
N GLY A 10 19.52 21.51 25.18
CA GLY A 10 19.84 20.82 23.93
C GLY A 10 19.22 19.42 23.98
N LEU A 11 18.08 19.24 23.29
CA LEU A 11 17.71 17.94 22.78
C LEU A 11 18.85 17.49 21.85
N LEU A 12 19.58 16.46 22.25
CA LEU A 12 20.23 15.57 21.31
C LEU A 12 19.08 14.91 20.54
N SER A 13 18.78 15.45 19.36
CA SER A 13 18.06 14.72 18.32
C SER A 13 18.78 13.39 18.13
N VAL A 14 18.11 12.30 18.48
CA VAL A 14 18.44 10.97 17.98
C VAL A 14 18.52 11.12 16.47
N SER A 15 19.70 10.94 15.90
CA SER A 15 19.91 10.94 14.46
C SER A 15 18.97 9.90 13.86
N GLN A 16 18.12 10.32 12.93
CA GLN A 16 17.50 9.41 11.98
C GLN A 16 18.64 8.64 11.29
N ALA A 17 18.82 7.38 11.67
CA ALA A 17 19.70 6.46 10.97
C ALA A 17 18.81 5.59 10.09
N GLN A 18 18.37 6.14 8.95
CA GLN A 18 17.90 5.39 7.79
C GLN A 18 17.74 6.37 6.61
N THR A 19 18.81 6.60 5.86
CA THR A 19 18.81 7.43 4.63
C THR A 19 19.60 6.79 3.49
N ALA A 20 20.03 5.54 3.62
CA ALA A 20 20.79 4.87 2.57
C ALA A 20 19.82 4.12 1.65
N CYS A 21 19.76 4.49 0.38
CA CYS A 21 18.95 3.80 -0.62
C CYS A 21 19.46 2.36 -0.85
N ASN A 22 18.56 1.41 -1.13
CA ASN A 22 18.89 0.01 -1.42
C ASN A 22 18.96 -0.34 -2.92
N ASP A 23 18.93 0.64 -3.80
CA ASP A 23 19.02 0.48 -5.25
C ASP A 23 20.34 1.05 -5.76
N PRO A 24 21.28 0.21 -6.27
CA PRO A 24 22.56 0.65 -6.82
C PRO A 24 22.47 1.67 -7.96
N VAL A 25 21.33 1.79 -8.63
CA VAL A 25 21.10 2.73 -9.75
C VAL A 25 20.69 4.12 -9.25
N ALA A 26 20.31 4.26 -7.97
CA ALA A 26 19.91 5.53 -7.41
C ALA A 26 21.10 6.46 -7.13
N CYS A 27 20.88 7.75 -7.28
CA CYS A 27 21.86 8.81 -7.08
C CYS A 27 22.31 8.98 -5.64
N ASN A 28 21.50 8.55 -4.68
CA ASN A 28 21.83 8.55 -3.26
C ASN A 28 22.20 7.16 -2.72
N TYR A 29 22.49 6.19 -3.61
CA TYR A 29 23.04 4.90 -3.20
C TYR A 29 24.44 5.09 -2.64
N THR A 30 24.69 4.50 -1.47
CA THR A 30 26.03 4.43 -0.89
C THR A 30 26.34 2.97 -0.61
N PRO A 31 27.33 2.37 -1.30
CA PRO A 31 27.71 1.00 -1.04
C PRO A 31 28.10 0.80 0.43
N PRO A 32 27.72 -0.34 1.04
CA PRO A 32 28.07 -0.66 2.41
C PRO A 32 29.59 -0.82 2.56
N THR A 33 30.14 -0.37 3.70
CA THR A 33 31.59 -0.41 3.97
C THR A 33 32.12 -1.78 4.38
N THR A 34 31.24 -2.76 4.54
CA THR A 34 31.53 -4.15 4.94
C THR A 34 30.68 -5.11 4.13
N GLN A 35 31.15 -6.34 3.92
CA GLN A 35 30.38 -7.34 3.20
C GLN A 35 29.07 -7.63 3.94
N CYS A 36 27.97 -7.63 3.19
CA CYS A 36 26.63 -7.83 3.73
C CYS A 36 25.71 -8.47 2.68
N ILE A 37 24.44 -8.62 3.02
CA ILE A 37 23.41 -9.15 2.13
C ILE A 37 22.39 -8.06 1.84
N ARG A 38 21.98 -7.98 0.59
CA ARG A 38 20.81 -7.20 0.15
C ARG A 38 19.72 -8.18 -0.27
N VAL A 39 18.49 -7.90 0.17
CA VAL A 39 17.29 -8.66 -0.24
C VAL A 39 16.38 -7.72 -0.99
N GLU A 40 15.95 -8.13 -2.18
CA GLU A 40 15.09 -7.37 -3.07
C GLU A 40 13.79 -8.15 -3.30
N ALA A 41 12.64 -7.53 -3.05
CA ALA A 41 11.36 -8.07 -3.45
C ALA A 41 11.10 -7.72 -4.92
N VAL A 42 11.20 -8.72 -5.81
CA VAL A 42 11.04 -8.55 -7.25
C VAL A 42 9.58 -8.34 -7.63
N THR A 43 8.68 -9.13 -7.04
CA THR A 43 7.24 -9.03 -7.29
C THR A 43 6.43 -9.74 -6.21
N THR A 44 5.25 -9.20 -5.89
CA THR A 44 4.22 -9.88 -5.10
C THR A 44 3.09 -10.31 -6.03
N HIS A 45 2.78 -11.60 -6.01
CA HIS A 45 1.84 -12.24 -6.93
C HIS A 45 0.42 -12.17 -6.37
N THR A 46 -0.53 -11.74 -7.19
CA THR A 46 -1.95 -11.58 -6.81
C THR A 46 -2.89 -12.57 -7.50
N GLY A 47 -2.34 -13.54 -8.24
CA GLY A 47 -3.14 -14.49 -9.00
C GLY A 47 -2.32 -15.60 -9.66
N MET A 48 -2.96 -16.25 -10.64
CA MET A 48 -2.38 -17.33 -11.44
C MET A 48 -1.23 -16.82 -12.32
N VAL A 49 -0.10 -17.53 -12.28
CA VAL A 49 1.04 -17.32 -13.20
C VAL A 49 1.22 -18.58 -14.04
N GLY A 50 0.70 -18.55 -15.27
CA GLY A 50 0.58 -19.75 -16.09
C GLY A 50 -0.39 -20.76 -15.47
N ALA A 51 0.10 -21.96 -15.14
CA ALA A 51 -0.71 -23.03 -14.56
C ALA A 51 -0.65 -23.11 -13.02
N ASN A 52 0.18 -22.29 -12.36
CA ASN A 52 0.38 -22.32 -10.92
C ASN A 52 -0.27 -21.08 -10.27
N ASP A 53 -0.92 -21.29 -9.13
CA ASP A 53 -1.44 -20.21 -8.31
C ASP A 53 -0.33 -19.72 -7.37
N LEU A 54 0.13 -18.48 -7.57
CA LEU A 54 1.14 -17.85 -6.73
C LEU A 54 0.52 -16.78 -5.83
N THR A 55 -0.81 -16.71 -5.70
CA THR A 55 -1.49 -15.66 -4.93
C THR A 55 -0.94 -15.52 -3.51
N GLY A 56 -0.53 -14.31 -3.15
CA GLY A 56 0.04 -13.98 -1.84
C GLY A 56 1.52 -14.37 -1.67
N MET A 57 2.16 -14.94 -2.69
CA MET A 57 3.61 -15.19 -2.68
C MET A 57 4.37 -13.95 -3.13
N THR A 58 5.56 -13.75 -2.57
CA THR A 58 6.54 -12.75 -3.03
C THR A 58 7.79 -13.48 -3.51
N THR A 59 8.30 -13.07 -4.67
CA THR A 59 9.59 -13.52 -5.20
C THR A 59 10.67 -12.56 -4.76
N TYR A 60 11.66 -13.06 -4.02
CA TYR A 60 12.81 -12.32 -3.55
C TYR A 60 14.06 -12.70 -4.33
N ARG A 61 14.94 -11.74 -4.59
CA ARG A 61 16.32 -11.96 -5.00
C ARG A 61 17.26 -11.55 -3.87
N VAL A 62 18.25 -12.38 -3.59
CA VAL A 62 19.22 -12.16 -2.52
C VAL A 62 20.58 -11.95 -3.17
N PHE A 63 21.28 -10.88 -2.79
CA PHE A 63 22.58 -10.49 -3.31
C PHE A 63 23.61 -10.43 -2.19
N ALA A 64 24.82 -10.92 -2.46
CA ALA A 64 26.00 -10.66 -1.65
C ALA A 64 26.61 -9.33 -2.11
N VAL A 65 26.70 -8.35 -1.20
CA VAL A 65 27.34 -7.06 -1.48
C VAL A 65 28.79 -7.12 -1.01
N LEU A 66 29.72 -6.95 -1.94
CA LEU A 66 31.16 -7.04 -1.75
C LEU A 66 31.80 -5.64 -1.69
N GLN A 67 33.11 -5.55 -1.40
CA GLN A 67 33.75 -4.26 -1.15
C GLN A 67 34.41 -3.66 -2.39
N ASN A 68 34.86 -4.50 -3.31
CA ASN A 68 35.54 -4.08 -4.53
C ASN A 68 34.88 -4.73 -5.75
N THR A 69 34.94 -4.03 -6.89
CA THR A 69 34.33 -4.46 -8.16
C THR A 69 34.98 -5.72 -8.74
N ASP A 70 36.21 -5.99 -8.31
CA ASP A 70 37.00 -7.16 -8.71
C ASP A 70 36.96 -8.29 -7.66
N ASP A 71 36.21 -8.13 -6.57
CA ASP A 71 36.03 -9.21 -5.59
C ASP A 71 35.27 -10.38 -6.22
N VAL A 72 35.65 -11.60 -5.83
CA VAL A 72 35.05 -12.83 -6.37
C VAL A 72 34.39 -13.62 -5.26
N LEU A 73 33.07 -13.83 -5.35
CA LEU A 73 32.34 -14.77 -4.49
C LEU A 73 32.56 -16.19 -5.01
N SER A 74 33.49 -16.92 -4.43
CA SER A 74 33.85 -18.25 -4.92
C SER A 74 32.91 -19.34 -4.42
N ALA A 75 32.42 -19.23 -3.18
CA ALA A 75 31.58 -20.26 -2.60
C ALA A 75 30.69 -19.72 -1.48
N ILE A 76 29.54 -20.38 -1.31
CA ILE A 76 28.71 -20.30 -0.11
C ILE A 76 28.69 -21.69 0.50
N ILE A 77 29.16 -21.79 1.73
CA ILE A 77 29.39 -23.07 2.43
C ILE A 77 28.70 -23.05 3.77
N GLY A 78 28.40 -24.22 4.33
CA GLY A 78 27.82 -24.34 5.66
C GLY A 78 28.36 -25.56 6.39
N ASP A 79 28.50 -25.46 7.71
CA ASP A 79 28.82 -26.57 8.60
C ASP A 79 28.23 -26.34 10.00
N ALA A 80 28.51 -27.24 10.95
CA ALA A 80 27.99 -27.14 12.31
C ALA A 80 28.49 -25.91 13.11
N GLN A 81 29.60 -25.29 12.71
CA GLN A 81 30.16 -24.09 13.35
C GLN A 81 29.71 -22.81 12.64
N TYR A 82 29.62 -22.84 11.31
CA TYR A 82 29.21 -21.73 10.45
C TYR A 82 28.08 -22.19 9.50
N PRO A 83 26.84 -22.28 9.99
CA PRO A 83 25.76 -22.82 9.19
C PRO A 83 25.33 -21.85 8.07
N THR A 84 24.96 -22.42 6.93
CA THR A 84 24.27 -21.70 5.85
C THR A 84 22.85 -22.21 5.75
N PHE A 85 21.85 -21.31 5.76
CA PHE A 85 20.46 -21.67 5.61
C PHE A 85 19.62 -20.56 4.97
N PHE A 86 18.55 -20.96 4.29
CA PHE A 86 17.46 -20.09 3.87
C PHE A 86 16.14 -20.73 4.31
N ASN A 87 15.36 -19.97 5.06
CA ASN A 87 14.08 -20.40 5.62
C ASN A 87 12.95 -19.53 5.10
N SER A 88 11.83 -20.17 4.77
CA SER A 88 10.53 -19.51 4.77
C SER A 88 9.76 -19.93 6.02
N SER A 89 8.92 -19.02 6.55
CA SER A 89 7.92 -19.39 7.56
C SER A 89 6.79 -20.28 7.03
N THR A 90 6.70 -20.45 5.69
CA THR A 90 5.81 -21.40 5.03
C THR A 90 6.60 -22.43 4.21
N SER A 91 6.65 -22.29 2.89
CA SER A 91 7.38 -23.16 1.97
C SER A 91 7.92 -22.35 0.79
N PHE A 92 8.95 -22.85 0.13
CA PHE A 92 9.41 -22.30 -1.14
C PHE A 92 8.59 -22.87 -2.29
N PHE A 93 8.22 -22.00 -3.23
CA PHE A 93 7.65 -22.44 -4.49
C PHE A 93 8.75 -23.08 -5.34
N GLN A 94 8.50 -24.33 -5.74
CA GLN A 94 9.34 -25.08 -6.66
C GLN A 94 8.53 -25.52 -7.87
N HIS A 95 9.00 -25.14 -9.05
CA HIS A 95 8.40 -25.50 -10.32
C HIS A 95 8.85 -26.92 -10.73
N SER A 96 7.94 -27.71 -11.29
CA SER A 96 8.23 -29.12 -11.67
C SER A 96 9.29 -29.28 -12.76
N ALA A 97 9.56 -28.23 -13.54
CA ALA A 97 10.64 -28.15 -14.52
C ALA A 97 11.83 -27.30 -14.04
N GLY A 98 11.81 -26.91 -12.77
CA GLY A 98 12.84 -26.15 -12.08
C GLY A 98 14.02 -27.01 -11.64
N SER A 99 14.98 -26.38 -10.96
CA SER A 99 16.12 -27.06 -10.35
C SER A 99 16.74 -26.17 -9.27
N ALA A 100 17.42 -26.78 -8.30
CA ALA A 100 18.09 -26.07 -7.21
C ALA A 100 19.10 -25.01 -7.67
N THR A 101 19.61 -25.10 -8.91
CA THR A 101 20.48 -24.09 -9.52
C THR A 101 19.95 -23.68 -10.90
N PRO A 102 20.24 -22.45 -11.35
CA PRO A 102 19.79 -21.97 -12.66
C PRO A 102 20.56 -22.59 -13.84
N ASN A 103 21.50 -23.53 -13.61
CA ASN A 103 22.34 -24.15 -14.65
C ASN A 103 21.58 -24.68 -15.87
N GLY A 104 20.33 -25.13 -15.68
CA GLY A 104 19.45 -25.65 -16.74
C GLY A 104 18.25 -24.75 -17.07
N LEU A 105 18.14 -23.58 -16.44
CA LEU A 105 17.04 -22.65 -16.61
C LEU A 105 17.21 -21.88 -17.93
N ASN A 106 16.27 -22.03 -18.87
CA ASN A 106 16.34 -21.35 -20.16
C ASN A 106 15.12 -20.43 -20.33
N PRO A 107 15.31 -19.10 -20.46
CA PRO A 107 14.21 -18.14 -20.57
C PRO A 107 13.27 -18.39 -21.75
N ALA A 108 13.73 -19.09 -22.80
CA ALA A 108 12.87 -19.47 -23.92
C ALA A 108 11.66 -20.33 -23.49
N PHE A 109 11.73 -20.98 -22.31
CA PHE A 109 10.63 -21.75 -21.77
C PHE A 109 9.58 -20.92 -21.02
N TYR A 110 9.86 -19.66 -20.65
CA TYR A 110 8.91 -18.83 -19.88
C TYR A 110 7.62 -18.51 -20.65
N GLY A 111 7.67 -18.46 -21.98
CA GLY A 111 6.45 -18.30 -22.78
C GLY A 111 5.49 -19.50 -22.67
N ALA A 112 6.02 -20.71 -22.47
CA ALA A 112 5.22 -21.93 -22.30
C ALA A 112 4.91 -22.24 -20.83
N PHE A 113 5.82 -21.88 -19.93
CA PHE A 113 5.71 -22.09 -18.49
C PHE A 113 6.07 -20.79 -17.74
N PRO A 114 5.15 -19.80 -17.68
CA PRO A 114 5.46 -18.50 -17.07
C PRO A 114 5.88 -18.58 -15.60
N SER A 115 5.34 -19.54 -14.84
CA SER A 115 5.71 -19.73 -13.43
C SER A 115 7.12 -20.26 -13.22
N LEU A 116 7.76 -20.84 -14.24
CA LEU A 116 9.15 -21.30 -14.15
C LEU A 116 10.12 -20.14 -13.86
N ALA A 117 9.79 -18.92 -14.29
CA ALA A 117 10.60 -17.74 -14.00
C ALA A 117 10.67 -17.41 -12.50
N PHE A 118 9.72 -17.91 -11.70
CA PHE A 118 9.60 -17.65 -10.27
C PHE A 118 9.95 -18.87 -9.41
N ASP A 119 10.56 -19.90 -10.01
CA ASP A 119 11.16 -21.04 -9.30
C ASP A 119 12.18 -20.58 -8.24
N SER A 120 12.33 -21.34 -7.16
CA SER A 120 13.27 -21.01 -6.09
C SER A 120 14.59 -21.76 -6.27
N TRP A 121 15.70 -21.02 -6.35
CA TRP A 121 17.01 -21.61 -6.64
C TRP A 121 18.14 -20.80 -6.00
N ILE A 122 19.26 -21.47 -5.76
CA ILE A 122 20.51 -20.87 -5.32
C ILE A 122 21.45 -20.64 -6.49
N THR A 123 22.35 -19.67 -6.36
CA THR A 123 23.30 -19.35 -7.42
C THR A 123 24.57 -18.70 -6.88
N ILE A 124 25.52 -18.48 -7.79
CA ILE A 124 26.57 -17.47 -7.69
C ILE A 124 26.53 -16.72 -9.02
N GLY A 125 25.84 -15.58 -9.02
CA GLY A 125 25.68 -14.61 -10.10
C GLY A 125 25.02 -15.10 -11.40
N LEU A 126 24.54 -16.33 -11.48
CA LEU A 126 23.71 -16.77 -12.61
C LEU A 126 22.23 -16.46 -12.37
N GLU A 127 21.55 -15.95 -13.38
CA GLU A 127 20.08 -15.85 -13.44
C GLU A 127 19.43 -16.93 -14.31
N GLN A 128 20.23 -17.66 -15.06
CA GLN A 128 19.82 -18.64 -16.07
C GLN A 128 20.98 -19.60 -16.36
N SER A 129 20.79 -20.49 -17.35
CA SER A 129 21.85 -21.35 -17.87
C SER A 129 23.02 -20.48 -18.33
N PRO A 130 24.27 -20.83 -17.98
CA PRO A 130 25.42 -19.95 -18.20
C PRO A 130 25.63 -19.62 -19.67
N VAL A 131 25.93 -18.35 -19.95
CA VAL A 131 26.29 -17.86 -21.29
C VAL A 131 27.82 -17.76 -21.45
N ALA A 132 28.28 -17.21 -22.58
CA ALA A 132 29.70 -17.12 -22.86
C ALA A 132 30.45 -16.28 -21.81
N GLY A 133 31.40 -16.91 -21.10
CA GLY A 133 32.18 -16.29 -20.02
C GLY A 133 31.76 -16.72 -18.62
N GLU A 134 30.54 -17.25 -18.49
CA GLU A 134 29.99 -17.75 -17.23
C GLU A 134 30.22 -19.26 -17.06
N GLY A 135 30.19 -19.72 -15.82
CA GLY A 135 30.34 -21.12 -15.44
C GLY A 135 29.18 -21.61 -14.56
N ASN A 136 28.99 -22.93 -14.56
CA ASN A 136 27.94 -23.57 -13.76
C ASN A 136 28.17 -23.37 -12.25
N VAL A 137 27.07 -23.29 -11.50
CA VAL A 137 27.07 -23.39 -10.04
C VAL A 137 27.15 -24.87 -9.68
N ASN A 138 28.18 -25.25 -8.91
CA ASN A 138 28.44 -26.64 -8.52
C ASN A 138 28.00 -26.87 -7.08
N ILE A 139 27.28 -27.96 -6.83
CA ILE A 139 26.79 -28.33 -5.51
C ILE A 139 27.80 -29.23 -4.80
N LEU A 140 27.94 -29.01 -3.50
CA LEU A 140 28.62 -29.90 -2.55
C LEU A 140 27.59 -30.33 -1.49
N GLU A 141 27.28 -31.62 -1.46
CA GLU A 141 26.35 -32.19 -0.48
C GLU A 141 26.96 -33.40 0.24
N ASP A 142 26.60 -33.57 1.52
CA ASP A 142 26.81 -34.82 2.22
C ASP A 142 25.63 -35.75 1.95
N SER A 143 25.93 -36.98 1.53
CA SER A 143 24.95 -38.05 1.35
C SER A 143 24.12 -38.36 2.60
N THR A 144 24.61 -37.99 3.81
CA THR A 144 23.86 -38.16 5.05
C THR A 144 22.91 -37.00 5.37
N GLU A 145 23.12 -35.84 4.75
CA GLU A 145 22.32 -34.61 4.90
C GLU A 145 22.00 -34.00 3.52
N PRO A 146 21.15 -34.67 2.70
CA PRO A 146 20.90 -34.28 1.30
C PRO A 146 19.97 -33.07 1.19
N TRP A 147 20.51 -31.89 1.47
CA TRP A 147 19.76 -30.63 1.54
C TRP A 147 19.09 -30.24 0.22
N VAL A 148 19.65 -30.63 -0.94
CA VAL A 148 19.11 -30.30 -2.27
C VAL A 148 17.72 -30.87 -2.46
N ASN A 149 17.54 -32.18 -2.24
CA ASN A 149 16.23 -32.83 -2.42
C ASN A 149 15.16 -32.27 -1.48
N THR A 150 15.58 -31.88 -0.27
CA THR A 150 14.72 -31.25 0.73
C THR A 150 14.25 -29.88 0.24
N PHE A 151 15.17 -29.05 -0.27
CA PHE A 151 14.86 -27.73 -0.84
C PHE A 151 13.98 -27.81 -2.10
N GLU A 152 14.28 -28.73 -3.02
CA GLU A 152 13.49 -28.97 -4.25
C GLU A 152 12.08 -29.49 -3.96
N SER A 153 11.84 -30.00 -2.75
CA SER A 153 10.50 -30.39 -2.29
C SER A 153 9.73 -29.22 -1.66
N GLY A 154 10.26 -28.00 -1.71
CA GLY A 154 9.67 -26.78 -1.17
C GLY A 154 9.98 -26.52 0.31
N ASN A 155 10.85 -27.33 0.94
CA ASN A 155 11.26 -27.11 2.32
C ASN A 155 12.42 -26.11 2.42
N ASN A 156 12.77 -25.74 3.64
CA ASN A 156 13.91 -24.88 3.92
C ASN A 156 15.25 -25.51 3.50
N LEU A 157 16.18 -24.65 3.07
CA LEU A 157 17.56 -25.02 2.79
C LEU A 157 18.36 -24.91 4.08
N ASN A 158 19.00 -25.99 4.52
CA ASN A 158 19.81 -25.99 5.73
C ASN A 158 21.09 -26.81 5.55
N ILE A 159 22.24 -26.16 5.77
CA ILE A 159 23.58 -26.74 5.71
C ILE A 159 24.28 -26.44 7.04
N SER A 160 23.96 -27.24 8.06
CA SER A 160 24.47 -27.13 9.44
C SER A 160 25.04 -28.46 9.98
N GLY A 161 25.14 -29.47 9.11
CA GLY A 161 25.65 -30.78 9.48
C GLY A 161 27.16 -30.76 9.80
N PRO A 162 27.66 -31.79 10.51
CA PRO A 162 29.06 -31.89 10.91
C PRO A 162 30.04 -32.08 9.73
N VAL A 163 29.56 -32.60 8.59
CA VAL A 163 30.35 -32.70 7.35
C VAL A 163 30.28 -31.40 6.55
N GLY A 164 29.19 -30.67 6.68
CA GLY A 164 28.91 -29.46 5.93
C GLY A 164 28.52 -29.71 4.48
N GLY A 165 28.47 -28.63 3.71
CA GLY A 165 28.09 -28.62 2.30
C GLY A 165 28.12 -27.20 1.75
N GLY A 166 27.55 -27.00 0.56
CA GLY A 166 27.44 -25.67 -0.04
C GLY A 166 27.33 -25.71 -1.54
N TRP A 167 27.61 -24.58 -2.17
CA TRP A 167 27.74 -24.45 -3.61
C TRP A 167 28.86 -23.48 -3.96
N TYR A 168 29.45 -23.65 -5.14
CA TYR A 168 30.60 -22.87 -5.59
C TYR A 168 30.60 -22.64 -7.10
N ALA A 169 31.23 -21.55 -7.51
CA ALA A 169 31.60 -21.24 -8.88
C ALA A 169 33.12 -21.10 -8.95
N PHE A 170 33.71 -21.26 -10.14
CA PHE A 170 35.15 -21.08 -10.26
C PHE A 170 35.45 -19.58 -10.34
N ALA A 171 36.55 -19.15 -9.70
CA ALA A 171 36.95 -17.75 -9.70
C ALA A 171 37.29 -17.16 -11.08
N GLY A 172 37.38 -18.00 -12.11
CA GLY A 172 37.54 -17.56 -13.50
C GLY A 172 36.23 -17.34 -14.24
N ASP A 173 35.09 -17.68 -13.63
CA ASP A 173 33.77 -17.55 -14.22
C ASP A 173 33.24 -16.12 -13.97
N SER A 174 32.79 -15.43 -15.02
CA SER A 174 32.42 -14.02 -14.92
C SER A 174 31.25 -13.76 -13.96
N ASN A 175 30.35 -14.74 -13.79
CA ASN A 175 29.24 -14.68 -12.84
C ASN A 175 29.66 -14.74 -11.37
N SER A 176 30.93 -15.02 -11.06
CA SER A 176 31.43 -14.99 -9.68
C SER A 176 32.03 -13.65 -9.27
N ILE A 177 32.21 -12.72 -10.21
CA ILE A 177 32.86 -11.42 -10.01
C ILE A 177 31.79 -10.38 -9.65
N SER A 178 32.06 -9.53 -8.67
CA SER A 178 31.08 -8.57 -8.12
C SER A 178 30.64 -7.46 -9.08
N GLY A 179 31.45 -7.11 -10.07
CA GLY A 179 31.08 -6.13 -11.09
C GLY A 179 30.98 -4.69 -10.56
N ALA A 180 30.43 -3.79 -11.38
CA ALA A 180 30.38 -2.36 -11.09
C ALA A 180 29.44 -1.99 -9.93
N ASP A 181 28.44 -2.83 -9.70
CA ASP A 181 27.45 -2.78 -8.62
C ASP A 181 28.00 -3.33 -7.29
N ASN A 182 29.15 -4.01 -7.30
CA ASN A 182 29.71 -4.74 -6.16
C ASN A 182 28.78 -5.83 -5.62
N GLU A 183 27.94 -6.44 -6.48
CA GLU A 183 26.94 -7.41 -6.07
C GLU A 183 27.11 -8.73 -6.80
N VAL A 184 26.88 -9.83 -6.10
CA VAL A 184 26.76 -11.16 -6.71
C VAL A 184 25.43 -11.75 -6.28
N LEU A 185 24.56 -12.09 -7.23
CA LEU A 185 23.31 -12.78 -6.92
C LEU A 185 23.63 -14.12 -6.23
N VAL A 186 22.92 -14.45 -5.15
CA VAL A 186 23.13 -15.69 -4.39
C VAL A 186 21.91 -16.62 -4.42
N GLY A 187 20.74 -16.11 -4.77
CA GLY A 187 19.55 -16.93 -4.96
C GLY A 187 18.29 -16.14 -5.27
N GLN A 188 17.29 -16.86 -5.75
CA GLN A 188 15.92 -16.41 -5.91
C GLN A 188 15.01 -17.29 -5.06
N PHE A 189 14.09 -16.69 -4.30
CA PHE A 189 13.21 -17.41 -3.39
C PHE A 189 11.79 -16.89 -3.51
N THR A 190 10.85 -17.75 -3.89
CA THR A 190 9.43 -17.41 -3.97
C THR A 190 8.67 -18.07 -2.83
N THR A 191 8.00 -17.28 -1.99
CA THR A 191 7.25 -17.79 -0.86
C THR A 191 6.12 -16.86 -0.40
N SER A 192 5.08 -17.41 0.21
CA SER A 192 4.03 -16.64 0.90
C SER A 192 4.39 -16.29 2.35
N GLY A 193 5.47 -16.88 2.87
CA GLY A 193 5.98 -16.63 4.21
C GLY A 193 6.98 -15.47 4.25
N THR A 194 7.62 -15.33 5.40
CA THR A 194 8.75 -14.41 5.61
C THR A 194 10.06 -15.14 5.31
N LEU A 195 10.93 -14.52 4.53
CA LEU A 195 12.27 -15.04 4.23
C LEU A 195 13.22 -14.67 5.37
N SER A 196 13.93 -15.66 5.90
CA SER A 196 15.07 -15.47 6.80
C SER A 196 16.23 -16.35 6.36
N GLY A 197 17.44 -16.04 6.79
CA GLY A 197 18.58 -16.82 6.34
C GLY A 197 19.91 -16.30 6.83
N GLN A 198 20.92 -17.12 6.64
CA GLN A 198 22.31 -16.83 6.94
C GLN A 198 23.18 -17.54 5.91
N ILE A 199 24.22 -16.86 5.44
CA ILE A 199 25.19 -17.47 4.52
C ILE A 199 26.60 -17.24 5.03
N TYR A 200 27.43 -18.27 4.89
CA TYR A 200 28.86 -18.18 5.13
C TYR A 200 29.59 -18.17 3.78
N MET A 201 30.12 -17.01 3.43
CA MET A 201 30.67 -16.71 2.11
C MET A 201 32.19 -16.82 2.11
N GLN A 202 32.74 -17.37 1.05
CA GLN A 202 34.17 -17.31 0.72
C GLN A 202 34.39 -16.32 -0.43
N ILE A 203 35.22 -15.31 -0.19
CA ILE A 203 35.47 -14.23 -1.13
C ILE A 203 36.97 -14.12 -1.40
N PHE A 204 37.37 -14.04 -2.66
CA PHE A 204 38.74 -13.70 -3.07
C PHE A 204 38.82 -12.21 -3.35
N ILE A 205 39.61 -11.50 -2.54
CA ILE A 205 39.69 -10.04 -2.58
C ILE A 205 40.46 -9.63 -3.84
N ASN A 206 39.85 -8.79 -4.67
CA ASN A 206 40.35 -8.43 -6.02
C ASN A 206 40.70 -9.65 -6.90
N GLY A 207 39.96 -10.75 -6.75
CA GLY A 207 40.13 -11.98 -7.52
C GLY A 207 41.38 -12.82 -7.16
N ASP A 208 42.15 -12.44 -6.13
CA ASP A 208 43.32 -13.20 -5.70
C ASP A 208 42.92 -14.37 -4.79
N SER A 209 42.94 -15.59 -5.33
CA SER A 209 42.67 -16.83 -4.57
C SER A 209 43.61 -17.09 -3.38
N GLN A 210 44.74 -16.38 -3.28
CA GLN A 210 45.62 -16.45 -2.10
C GLN A 210 45.23 -15.45 -1.00
N ASN A 211 44.37 -14.48 -1.33
CA ASN A 211 43.88 -13.44 -0.44
C ASN A 211 42.37 -13.61 -0.23
N GLU A 212 42.00 -14.61 0.57
CA GLU A 212 40.60 -14.90 0.87
C GLU A 212 40.12 -14.29 2.19
N VAL A 213 38.84 -13.88 2.19
CA VAL A 213 38.07 -13.56 3.40
C VAL A 213 36.89 -14.51 3.47
N ARG A 214 36.58 -14.96 4.69
CA ARG A 214 35.34 -15.67 4.97
C ARG A 214 34.51 -14.90 5.98
N THR A 215 33.24 -14.75 5.69
CA THR A 215 32.34 -13.94 6.51
C THR A 215 30.96 -14.57 6.59
N LEU A 216 30.41 -14.54 7.80
CA LEU A 216 29.07 -15.01 8.08
C LEU A 216 28.14 -13.81 8.11
N VAL A 217 27.11 -13.82 7.27
CA VAL A 217 26.17 -12.70 7.13
C VAL A 217 24.74 -13.21 7.28
N ASN A 218 23.93 -12.48 8.03
CA ASN A 218 22.52 -12.78 8.28
C ASN A 218 21.63 -11.83 7.47
N LEU A 219 20.53 -12.35 6.91
CA LEU A 219 19.49 -11.57 6.24
C LEU A 219 18.85 -10.53 7.19
N ASP A 220 18.76 -10.80 8.49
CA ASP A 220 18.25 -9.88 9.52
C ASP A 220 19.19 -8.66 9.72
N ASN A 221 20.48 -8.83 9.43
CA ASN A 221 21.49 -7.77 9.36
C ASN A 221 21.82 -7.48 7.89
N SER A 222 20.79 -7.29 7.07
CA SER A 222 20.93 -6.72 5.73
C SER A 222 21.73 -5.41 5.80
N CYS A 223 22.27 -4.95 4.67
CA CYS A 223 23.26 -3.87 4.55
C CYS A 223 22.95 -2.50 5.22
N GLY A 224 21.92 -2.39 6.07
CA GLY A 224 21.49 -1.16 6.73
C GLY A 224 20.86 -0.17 5.76
N LEU A 225 20.54 -0.64 4.55
CA LEU A 225 19.90 0.12 3.50
C LEU A 225 18.40 0.18 3.79
N GLY A 226 17.79 1.35 3.57
CA GLY A 226 16.35 1.59 3.62
C GLY A 226 15.60 0.90 2.48
N GLY A 227 14.35 1.28 2.25
CA GLY A 227 13.57 0.74 1.14
C GLY A 227 13.85 1.45 -0.18
N VAL A 228 13.33 0.92 -1.29
CA VAL A 228 13.38 1.56 -2.62
C VAL A 228 12.70 2.94 -2.59
N GLN A 229 11.73 3.12 -1.69
CA GLN A 229 11.08 4.40 -1.43
C GLN A 229 12.02 5.51 -0.95
N ASP A 230 13.20 5.16 -0.45
CA ASP A 230 14.23 6.11 0.02
C ASP A 230 15.24 6.48 -1.10
N CYS A 231 15.03 5.97 -2.32
CA CYS A 231 15.92 6.15 -3.47
C CYS A 231 15.58 7.39 -4.30
N VAL A 232 16.62 8.14 -4.67
CA VAL A 232 16.54 9.30 -5.57
C VAL A 232 17.13 8.90 -6.90
N TYR A 233 16.32 8.88 -7.95
CA TYR A 233 16.76 8.53 -9.31
C TYR A 233 17.05 9.78 -10.13
N ALA A 234 17.93 9.63 -11.11
CA ALA A 234 18.11 10.65 -12.13
C ALA A 234 16.84 10.73 -13.00
N PRO A 235 16.46 11.94 -13.49
CA PRO A 235 15.43 12.07 -14.51
C PRO A 235 15.77 11.24 -15.76
N GLU A 236 14.76 10.79 -16.51
CA GLU A 236 14.99 10.07 -17.77
C GLU A 236 15.97 10.83 -18.67
N ASN A 237 16.97 10.13 -19.20
CA ASN A 237 18.05 10.65 -20.06
C ASN A 237 19.11 11.52 -19.36
N TYR A 238 19.01 11.77 -18.06
CA TYR A 238 20.05 12.44 -17.28
C TYR A 238 20.78 11.45 -16.38
N ASP A 239 22.04 11.74 -16.06
CA ASP A 239 22.76 11.05 -14.99
C ASP A 239 22.50 11.72 -13.62
N CYS A 240 23.08 11.13 -12.57
CA CYS A 240 22.90 11.60 -11.20
C CYS A 240 23.54 12.95 -10.89
N ASP A 241 24.40 13.46 -11.77
CA ASP A 241 24.96 14.80 -11.71
C ASP A 241 24.12 15.81 -12.54
N GLY A 242 23.00 15.36 -13.11
CA GLY A 242 22.13 16.17 -13.96
C GLY A 242 22.73 16.43 -15.33
N VAL A 243 23.70 15.63 -15.78
CA VAL A 243 24.29 15.71 -17.11
C VAL A 243 23.50 14.83 -18.06
N CYS A 244 23.22 15.35 -19.25
CA CYS A 244 22.54 14.56 -20.26
C CYS A 244 23.39 13.37 -20.72
N THR A 245 22.79 12.18 -20.74
CA THR A 245 23.42 10.93 -21.20
C THR A 245 23.43 10.78 -22.72
N LEU A 246 22.59 11.53 -23.43
CA LEU A 246 22.50 11.57 -24.89
C LEU A 246 22.29 13.01 -25.38
N ASP A 247 23.41 13.72 -25.53
CA ASP A 247 23.49 15.08 -26.05
C ASP A 247 24.46 15.08 -27.24
N THR A 248 23.92 14.83 -28.44
CA THR A 248 24.70 14.70 -29.67
C THR A 248 25.32 16.04 -30.08
N ASN A 249 24.66 17.14 -29.75
CA ASN A 249 25.05 18.47 -30.18
C ASN A 249 25.89 19.25 -29.13
N ALA A 250 26.04 18.66 -27.93
CA ALA A 250 26.81 19.14 -26.78
C ALA A 250 26.34 20.50 -26.24
N ASN A 251 25.05 20.82 -26.33
CA ASN A 251 24.48 22.08 -25.84
C ASN A 251 24.00 22.03 -24.38
N GLY A 252 24.05 20.86 -23.74
CA GLY A 252 23.63 20.65 -22.35
C GLY A 252 22.14 20.36 -22.17
N VAL A 253 21.40 20.08 -23.25
CA VAL A 253 20.02 19.60 -23.25
C VAL A 253 20.00 18.21 -23.88
N CYS A 254 19.13 17.32 -23.41
CA CYS A 254 19.03 15.99 -24.01
C CYS A 254 18.37 16.01 -25.38
N ASP A 255 18.91 15.19 -26.30
CA ASP A 255 18.39 15.07 -27.67
C ASP A 255 16.90 14.66 -27.67
N LEU A 256 16.45 13.91 -26.66
CA LEU A 256 15.04 13.51 -26.47
C LEU A 256 14.16 14.63 -25.89
N ASP A 257 14.74 15.62 -25.23
CA ASP A 257 14.03 16.83 -24.79
C ASP A 257 13.97 17.88 -25.93
N GLU A 258 14.74 17.69 -27.00
CA GLU A 258 14.70 18.49 -28.25
C GLU A 258 13.71 17.91 -29.28
N MET A 259 12.57 17.42 -28.78
CA MET A 259 11.46 16.95 -29.58
C MET A 259 10.51 18.09 -29.95
N GLY A 260 10.11 18.15 -31.22
CA GLY A 260 9.15 19.11 -31.72
C GLY A 260 8.97 18.98 -33.22
N CYS A 261 8.14 19.82 -33.82
CA CYS A 261 7.91 19.74 -35.26
C CYS A 261 9.15 20.21 -36.06
N THR A 262 9.79 19.29 -36.79
CA THR A 262 11.00 19.59 -37.59
C THR A 262 10.68 20.03 -39.03
N ILE A 263 9.40 19.96 -39.43
CA ILE A 263 8.96 20.25 -40.78
C ILE A 263 8.81 21.77 -40.98
N THR A 264 9.75 22.36 -41.72
CA THR A 264 9.82 23.82 -41.97
C THR A 264 8.58 24.51 -42.56
N PHE A 265 7.62 23.75 -43.09
CA PHE A 265 6.36 24.28 -43.63
C PHE A 265 5.14 24.03 -42.73
N ALA A 266 5.34 23.42 -41.55
CA ALA A 266 4.30 23.31 -40.54
C ALA A 266 4.12 24.65 -39.81
N CYS A 267 2.90 24.91 -39.37
CA CYS A 267 2.52 26.13 -38.65
C CYS A 267 3.17 26.21 -37.26
N ASN A 268 3.48 25.07 -36.64
CA ASN A 268 4.16 24.96 -35.34
C ASN A 268 5.62 24.47 -35.47
N TYR A 269 6.27 24.73 -36.60
CA TYR A 269 7.69 24.38 -36.80
C TYR A 269 8.57 24.92 -35.66
N ASP A 270 9.38 24.04 -35.07
CA ASP A 270 10.37 24.34 -34.05
C ASP A 270 11.78 24.21 -34.63
N ALA A 271 12.51 25.34 -34.65
CA ALA A 271 13.87 25.40 -35.17
C ALA A 271 14.92 24.80 -34.22
N THR A 272 14.55 24.51 -32.98
CA THR A 272 15.40 23.88 -31.96
C THR A 272 15.21 22.37 -31.87
N ALA A 273 14.14 21.85 -32.46
CA ALA A 273 13.88 20.41 -32.50
C ALA A 273 14.86 19.68 -33.44
N LEU A 274 15.47 18.60 -32.93
CA LEU A 274 16.30 17.68 -33.73
C LEU A 274 15.55 16.40 -34.11
N ILE A 275 14.47 16.08 -33.40
CA ILE A 275 13.65 14.89 -33.60
C ILE A 275 12.20 15.31 -33.82
N ASP A 276 11.60 14.82 -34.90
CA ASP A 276 10.19 15.03 -35.19
C ASP A 276 9.32 14.16 -34.29
N ASP A 277 8.52 14.78 -33.44
CA ASP A 277 7.61 14.09 -32.50
C ASP A 277 6.22 13.80 -33.11
N GLY A 278 6.04 14.10 -34.39
CA GLY A 278 4.77 13.92 -35.11
C GLY A 278 3.72 14.97 -34.75
N THR A 279 4.06 16.01 -33.98
CA THR A 279 3.11 17.08 -33.61
C THR A 279 2.96 18.17 -34.67
N CYS A 280 3.60 18.02 -35.83
CA CYS A 280 3.49 18.99 -36.92
C CYS A 280 2.04 19.26 -37.34
N GLU A 281 1.66 20.53 -37.23
CA GLU A 281 0.35 21.07 -37.48
C GLU A 281 0.41 21.92 -38.75
N PHE A 282 -0.55 21.75 -39.66
CA PHE A 282 -0.48 22.33 -41.01
C PHE A 282 -1.64 23.26 -41.34
N ILE A 283 -2.59 23.48 -40.42
CA ILE A 283 -3.89 24.10 -40.72
C ILE A 283 -4.10 25.38 -39.92
N SER A 284 -3.49 25.55 -38.75
CA SER A 284 -3.74 26.69 -37.84
C SER A 284 -3.25 28.03 -38.38
N CYS A 285 -2.28 28.00 -39.29
CA CYS A 285 -1.77 29.17 -39.98
C CYS A 285 -2.42 29.40 -41.36
N ILE A 286 -3.38 28.57 -41.76
CA ILE A 286 -4.18 28.77 -42.97
C ILE A 286 -5.36 29.68 -42.64
N SER A 287 -5.48 30.78 -43.39
CA SER A 287 -6.59 31.73 -43.24
C SER A 287 -7.82 31.25 -44.01
N PHE A 288 -8.92 31.04 -43.29
CA PHE A 288 -10.21 30.58 -43.81
C PHE A 288 -11.21 31.73 -43.89
N GLY A 289 -11.80 31.96 -45.07
CA GLY A 289 -12.77 33.03 -45.31
C GLY A 289 -13.39 32.93 -46.71
N CYS A 290 -14.35 33.78 -47.05
CA CYS A 290 -15.02 33.69 -48.35
C CYS A 290 -14.07 34.12 -49.49
N THR A 291 -13.85 33.24 -50.47
CA THR A 291 -12.95 33.52 -51.61
C THR A 291 -13.68 33.96 -52.90
N ASP A 292 -15.01 34.00 -52.88
CA ASP A 292 -15.82 34.40 -54.04
C ASP A 292 -15.92 35.93 -54.16
N LEU A 293 -15.38 36.48 -55.25
CA LEU A 293 -15.37 37.92 -55.56
C LEU A 293 -16.77 38.56 -55.70
N THR A 294 -17.83 37.77 -55.82
CA THR A 294 -19.22 38.24 -55.96
C THR A 294 -20.01 38.18 -54.65
N ALA A 295 -19.42 37.63 -53.58
CA ALA A 295 -20.02 37.60 -52.26
C ALA A 295 -19.83 38.93 -51.51
N CYS A 296 -20.80 39.28 -50.67
CA CYS A 296 -20.79 40.49 -49.85
C CYS A 296 -19.72 40.49 -48.75
N ASN A 297 -19.25 39.31 -48.34
CA ASN A 297 -18.20 39.13 -47.33
C ASN A 297 -16.92 38.51 -47.91
N TYR A 298 -16.63 38.76 -49.19
CA TYR A 298 -15.36 38.37 -49.81
C TYR A 298 -14.18 38.85 -48.96
N ASP A 299 -13.28 37.94 -48.59
CA ASP A 299 -12.07 38.21 -47.83
C ASP A 299 -10.83 38.01 -48.72
N PRO A 300 -10.13 39.08 -49.12
CA PRO A 300 -8.92 38.98 -49.93
C PRO A 300 -7.71 38.39 -49.19
N ALA A 301 -7.79 38.19 -47.87
CA ALA A 301 -6.77 37.55 -47.05
C ALA A 301 -7.06 36.07 -46.74
N ALA A 302 -8.17 35.51 -47.25
CA ALA A 302 -8.49 34.10 -47.14
C ALA A 302 -7.79 33.29 -48.24
N ASP A 303 -7.07 32.23 -47.85
CA ASP A 303 -6.42 31.31 -48.79
C ASP A 303 -7.38 30.19 -49.23
N TYR A 304 -8.37 29.87 -48.38
CA TYR A 304 -9.35 28.81 -48.63
C TYR A 304 -10.77 29.22 -48.22
N ASP A 305 -11.73 28.82 -49.07
CA ASP A 305 -13.15 29.01 -48.80
C ASP A 305 -13.62 28.08 -47.67
N ASN A 306 -14.25 28.68 -46.65
CA ASN A 306 -14.85 27.96 -45.52
C ASN A 306 -16.39 27.82 -45.63
N GLY A 307 -16.97 28.16 -46.78
CA GLY A 307 -18.40 28.04 -47.05
C GLY A 307 -19.24 29.14 -46.40
N THR A 308 -18.61 30.22 -45.91
CA THR A 308 -19.32 31.34 -45.25
C THR A 308 -19.71 32.46 -46.21
N CYS A 309 -19.52 32.30 -47.52
CA CYS A 309 -19.90 33.31 -48.51
C CYS A 309 -21.37 33.71 -48.40
N SER A 310 -21.60 35.00 -48.17
CA SER A 310 -22.91 35.64 -48.09
C SER A 310 -23.16 36.45 -49.37
N PHE A 311 -24.35 36.34 -49.94
CA PHE A 311 -24.72 37.04 -51.17
C PHE A 311 -25.90 37.98 -50.92
N ALA A 312 -25.97 39.04 -51.72
CA ALA A 312 -27.08 39.99 -51.66
C ALA A 312 -28.40 39.28 -51.97
N ASN A 313 -29.43 39.57 -51.17
CA ASN A 313 -30.75 38.99 -51.35
C ASN A 313 -31.66 39.97 -52.10
N PHE A 314 -32.08 39.61 -53.32
CA PHE A 314 -33.00 40.43 -54.11
C PHE A 314 -34.28 40.73 -53.31
N PRO A 315 -34.77 41.99 -53.25
CA PRO A 315 -34.39 43.18 -54.03
C PRO A 315 -33.30 44.09 -53.41
N TYR A 316 -32.54 43.63 -52.42
CA TYR A 316 -31.45 44.39 -51.80
C TYR A 316 -30.08 44.06 -52.41
N ASN A 317 -29.14 45.00 -52.32
CA ASN A 317 -27.72 44.75 -52.63
C ASN A 317 -26.93 44.34 -51.36
N CYS A 318 -25.60 44.25 -51.45
CA CYS A 318 -24.74 43.77 -50.36
C CYS A 318 -24.66 44.67 -49.13
N ASP A 319 -25.01 45.95 -49.25
CA ASP A 319 -25.03 46.89 -48.12
C ASP A 319 -26.44 47.02 -47.49
N GLY A 320 -27.39 46.20 -47.97
CA GLY A 320 -28.76 46.21 -47.50
C GLY A 320 -29.61 47.33 -48.09
N THR A 321 -29.09 48.14 -49.02
CA THR A 321 -29.90 49.15 -49.70
C THR A 321 -30.75 48.53 -50.80
N CYS A 322 -31.92 49.12 -50.99
CA CYS A 322 -32.86 48.67 -52.00
C CYS A 322 -32.37 48.99 -53.42
N ILE A 323 -32.58 48.06 -54.36
CA ILE A 323 -32.25 48.26 -55.77
C ILE A 323 -33.33 49.09 -56.50
N ASN A 324 -34.60 48.95 -56.10
CA ASN A 324 -35.76 49.68 -56.65
C ASN A 324 -36.51 50.38 -55.49
N ASP A 325 -36.22 51.66 -55.30
CA ASP A 325 -36.85 52.53 -54.30
C ASP A 325 -37.17 53.85 -55.02
N ASN A 326 -38.42 53.97 -55.49
CA ASN A 326 -38.84 55.01 -56.41
C ASN A 326 -39.11 56.34 -55.71
N ASP A 327 -39.50 56.34 -54.43
CA ASP A 327 -39.71 57.57 -53.65
C ASP A 327 -38.56 57.91 -52.69
N GLY A 328 -37.60 57.00 -52.52
CA GLY A 328 -36.32 57.21 -51.87
C GLY A 328 -36.38 57.12 -50.36
N ASP A 329 -37.38 56.45 -49.79
CA ASP A 329 -37.62 56.38 -48.35
C ASP A 329 -36.88 55.23 -47.65
N GLY A 330 -36.19 54.37 -48.42
CA GLY A 330 -35.40 53.24 -47.95
C GLY A 330 -36.18 51.92 -47.91
N ILE A 331 -37.44 51.90 -48.32
CA ILE A 331 -38.26 50.70 -48.47
C ILE A 331 -38.37 50.38 -49.97
N CYS A 332 -38.17 49.11 -50.33
CA CYS A 332 -38.28 48.72 -51.73
C CYS A 332 -39.72 48.82 -52.23
N ASP A 333 -39.89 49.23 -53.48
CA ASP A 333 -41.17 49.26 -54.20
C ASP A 333 -41.93 47.91 -54.06
N GLU A 334 -41.20 46.78 -54.08
CA GLU A 334 -41.79 45.44 -53.93
C GLU A 334 -42.37 45.14 -52.53
N PHE A 335 -42.04 45.94 -51.52
CA PHE A 335 -42.46 45.81 -50.12
C PHE A 335 -43.30 46.98 -49.60
N GLU A 336 -43.73 47.89 -50.48
CA GLU A 336 -44.56 49.01 -50.08
C GLU A 336 -45.94 48.55 -49.56
N ILE A 337 -46.34 49.09 -48.41
CA ILE A 337 -47.63 48.87 -47.77
C ILE A 337 -48.38 50.20 -47.72
N PHE A 338 -49.43 50.32 -48.52
CA PHE A 338 -50.29 51.51 -48.56
C PHE A 338 -51.12 51.66 -47.28
N GLY A 339 -51.04 52.81 -46.61
CA GLY A 339 -51.84 53.15 -45.42
C GLY A 339 -51.68 54.62 -45.05
N CYS A 340 -52.02 55.04 -43.83
CA CYS A 340 -51.73 56.40 -43.39
C CYS A 340 -50.33 56.46 -42.76
N THR A 341 -49.42 57.28 -43.32
CA THR A 341 -48.03 57.45 -42.85
C THR A 341 -47.85 58.66 -41.93
N ASP A 342 -48.86 59.52 -41.79
CA ASP A 342 -48.79 60.67 -40.90
C ASP A 342 -48.98 60.24 -39.43
N ALA A 343 -47.90 60.25 -38.65
CA ALA A 343 -47.91 59.90 -37.23
C ALA A 343 -48.84 60.77 -36.36
N THR A 344 -49.34 61.89 -36.89
CA THR A 344 -50.31 62.76 -36.20
C THR A 344 -51.76 62.36 -36.46
N ALA A 345 -52.02 61.40 -37.34
CA ALA A 345 -53.34 60.84 -37.61
C ALA A 345 -53.67 59.65 -36.69
N CYS A 346 -54.94 59.49 -36.36
CA CYS A 346 -55.44 58.46 -35.44
C CYS A 346 -55.48 57.05 -36.04
N ASN A 347 -55.59 56.95 -37.37
CA ASN A 347 -55.43 55.68 -38.09
C ASN A 347 -54.05 55.56 -38.72
N TYR A 348 -53.06 56.32 -38.22
CA TYR A 348 -51.66 56.09 -38.53
C TYR A 348 -51.35 54.60 -38.37
N SER A 349 -50.78 54.01 -39.40
CA SER A 349 -50.32 52.64 -39.39
C SER A 349 -48.81 52.68 -39.49
N SER A 350 -48.12 52.27 -38.43
CA SER A 350 -46.65 52.18 -38.44
C SER A 350 -46.11 51.16 -39.45
N GLY A 351 -46.96 50.27 -39.96
CA GLY A 351 -46.64 49.37 -41.05
C GLY A 351 -46.96 49.94 -42.43
N ALA A 352 -47.53 51.14 -42.54
CA ALA A 352 -47.70 51.82 -43.81
C ALA A 352 -46.38 52.46 -44.21
N THR A 353 -45.94 52.19 -45.42
CA THR A 353 -44.72 52.72 -46.00
C THR A 353 -45.03 53.80 -47.03
N ASP A 354 -46.25 53.81 -47.59
CA ASP A 354 -46.72 54.86 -48.50
C ASP A 354 -48.13 55.36 -48.14
N ASP A 355 -48.35 56.67 -48.27
CA ASP A 355 -49.61 57.33 -47.89
C ASP A 355 -50.68 57.13 -48.98
N ASN A 356 -51.77 56.46 -48.62
CA ASN A 356 -52.92 56.27 -49.50
C ASN A 356 -54.01 57.33 -49.35
N GLY A 357 -53.78 58.37 -48.55
CA GLY A 357 -54.69 59.49 -48.32
C GLY A 357 -55.86 59.17 -47.39
N THR A 358 -55.77 58.09 -46.60
CA THR A 358 -56.86 57.68 -45.67
C THR A 358 -56.71 58.24 -44.25
N CYS A 359 -55.74 59.11 -43.96
CA CYS A 359 -55.50 59.66 -42.64
C CYS A 359 -56.73 60.35 -42.00
N THR A 360 -57.06 60.00 -40.75
CA THR A 360 -58.14 60.60 -39.92
C THR A 360 -57.57 61.22 -38.66
N TYR A 361 -58.14 62.33 -38.18
CA TYR A 361 -57.61 63.11 -37.04
C TYR A 361 -58.57 63.20 -35.84
N ASP A 362 -59.70 62.50 -35.89
CA ASP A 362 -60.66 62.40 -34.78
C ASP A 362 -60.27 61.25 -33.82
N CYS A 363 -59.35 61.52 -32.90
CA CYS A 363 -58.75 60.47 -32.05
C CYS A 363 -59.59 60.25 -30.78
N LEU A 364 -60.39 59.19 -30.79
CA LEU A 364 -61.14 58.68 -29.64
C LEU A 364 -60.26 57.73 -28.82
N GLY A 365 -60.30 57.82 -27.49
CA GLY A 365 -59.60 56.92 -26.57
C GLY A 365 -59.38 57.55 -25.20
N CYS A 366 -58.84 56.79 -24.26
CA CYS A 366 -58.64 57.27 -22.88
C CYS A 366 -57.70 58.48 -22.80
N THR A 367 -58.19 59.61 -22.25
CA THR A 367 -57.42 60.86 -22.10
C THR A 367 -56.86 61.10 -20.69
N ASP A 368 -57.08 60.17 -19.76
CA ASP A 368 -56.58 60.28 -18.37
C ASP A 368 -55.14 59.74 -18.27
N PRO A 369 -54.12 60.57 -17.98
CA PRO A 369 -52.72 60.15 -17.88
C PRO A 369 -52.45 59.12 -16.77
N SER A 370 -53.40 58.92 -15.86
CA SER A 370 -53.30 57.93 -14.79
C SER A 370 -53.90 56.56 -15.16
N ALA A 371 -54.49 56.42 -16.34
CA ALA A 371 -55.00 55.15 -16.85
C ALA A 371 -53.92 54.31 -17.54
N CYS A 372 -54.01 53.00 -17.42
CA CYS A 372 -53.11 52.02 -18.01
C CYS A 372 -53.19 51.95 -19.54
N ASN A 373 -54.37 52.24 -20.10
CA ASN A 373 -54.55 52.40 -21.54
C ASN A 373 -54.63 53.88 -21.94
N PHE A 374 -54.02 54.78 -21.14
CA PHE A 374 -53.90 56.19 -21.49
C PHE A 374 -53.30 56.32 -22.88
N ASN A 375 -54.03 57.01 -23.76
CA ASN A 375 -53.54 57.34 -25.07
C ASN A 375 -53.32 58.85 -25.16
N SER A 376 -52.05 59.25 -25.12
CA SER A 376 -51.65 60.66 -25.25
C SER A 376 -52.03 61.30 -26.60
N SER A 377 -52.38 60.51 -27.62
CA SER A 377 -52.86 61.00 -28.91
C SER A 377 -54.38 61.15 -29.00
N SER A 378 -55.13 60.70 -27.99
CA SER A 378 -56.59 60.86 -27.95
C SER A 378 -56.96 62.28 -27.51
N SER A 379 -57.83 62.93 -28.27
CA SER A 379 -58.30 64.30 -27.99
C SER A 379 -59.67 64.33 -27.31
N GLN A 380 -60.37 63.18 -27.31
CA GLN A 380 -61.70 63.01 -26.75
C GLN A 380 -61.80 61.65 -26.05
N ASP A 381 -62.18 61.67 -24.77
CA ASP A 381 -62.42 60.47 -23.97
C ASP A 381 -63.67 59.74 -24.45
N ASP A 382 -63.51 58.46 -24.80
CA ASP A 382 -64.59 57.57 -25.21
C ASP A 382 -65.07 56.65 -24.07
N GLY A 383 -64.57 56.86 -22.85
CA GLY A 383 -64.90 56.07 -21.68
C GLY A 383 -64.15 54.74 -21.61
N SER A 384 -63.13 54.55 -22.44
CA SER A 384 -62.31 53.33 -22.45
C SER A 384 -61.26 53.27 -21.34
N CYS A 385 -61.08 54.32 -20.52
CA CYS A 385 -60.04 54.37 -19.48
C CYS A 385 -60.09 53.16 -18.52
N GLU A 386 -58.99 52.44 -18.46
CA GLU A 386 -58.75 51.23 -17.69
C GLU A 386 -57.53 51.49 -16.81
N PHE A 387 -57.61 51.20 -15.51
CA PHE A 387 -56.62 51.63 -14.51
C PHE A 387 -55.89 50.45 -13.84
N THR A 388 -56.08 49.23 -14.32
CA THR A 388 -55.69 47.99 -13.62
C THR A 388 -54.74 47.11 -14.43
N SER A 389 -54.69 47.24 -15.76
CA SER A 389 -53.91 46.35 -16.64
C SER A 389 -52.39 46.61 -16.65
N CYS A 390 -51.95 47.77 -16.15
CA CYS A 390 -50.54 48.17 -16.02
C CYS A 390 -50.02 48.10 -14.57
N ALA A 391 -50.88 47.73 -13.62
CA ALA A 391 -50.42 47.40 -12.28
C ALA A 391 -49.77 46.02 -12.36
N THR A 392 -48.44 45.98 -12.30
CA THR A 392 -47.73 44.73 -12.01
C THR A 392 -47.99 44.45 -10.54
N VAL A 393 -49.01 43.65 -10.28
CA VAL A 393 -49.40 43.25 -8.94
C VAL A 393 -48.50 42.12 -8.46
N GLY A 394 -48.07 42.21 -7.22
CA GLY A 394 -47.23 41.22 -6.57
C GLY A 394 -46.58 41.81 -5.34
N CYS A 395 -45.81 41.01 -4.61
CA CYS A 395 -45.16 41.50 -3.42
C CYS A 395 -44.06 42.52 -3.76
N THR A 396 -44.16 43.73 -3.20
CA THR A 396 -43.19 44.81 -3.39
C THR A 396 -42.15 44.92 -2.27
N ASP A 397 -42.29 44.12 -1.21
CA ASP A 397 -41.34 44.08 -0.10
C ASP A 397 -40.15 43.19 -0.45
N SER A 398 -38.96 43.78 -0.55
CA SER A 398 -37.70 43.07 -0.83
C SER A 398 -37.30 42.05 0.24
N ALA A 399 -37.92 42.10 1.42
CA ALA A 399 -37.70 41.12 2.49
C ALA A 399 -38.66 39.92 2.41
N ALA A 400 -39.60 39.88 1.48
CA ALA A 400 -40.53 38.76 1.31
C ALA A 400 -40.00 37.67 0.37
N CYS A 401 -40.42 36.44 0.59
CA CYS A 401 -40.02 35.25 -0.17
C CYS A 401 -40.49 35.26 -1.62
N ASN A 402 -41.64 35.89 -1.89
CA ASN A 402 -42.19 36.06 -3.22
C ASN A 402 -42.04 37.50 -3.73
N TYR A 403 -41.00 38.21 -3.26
CA TYR A 403 -40.67 39.53 -3.76
C TYR A 403 -40.57 39.51 -5.29
N ASN A 404 -41.35 40.37 -5.93
CA ASN A 404 -41.30 40.58 -7.36
C ASN A 404 -40.69 41.96 -7.62
N PRO A 405 -39.44 42.04 -8.12
CA PRO A 405 -38.79 43.33 -8.40
C PRO A 405 -39.51 44.16 -9.47
N ASP A 406 -40.39 43.54 -10.27
CA ASP A 406 -41.19 44.21 -11.30
C ASP A 406 -42.57 44.67 -10.79
N ALA A 407 -42.97 44.30 -9.56
CA ALA A 407 -44.24 44.71 -8.98
C ALA A 407 -44.20 46.18 -8.54
N ASN A 408 -45.21 46.94 -8.93
CA ASN A 408 -45.37 48.37 -8.59
C ASN A 408 -46.61 48.65 -7.73
N TYR A 409 -47.43 47.62 -7.48
CA TYR A 409 -48.58 47.65 -6.59
C TYR A 409 -48.60 46.39 -5.73
N ASP A 410 -48.52 46.57 -4.42
CA ASP A 410 -48.66 45.48 -3.45
C ASP A 410 -50.11 44.98 -3.43
N ASP A 411 -50.31 43.73 -3.81
CA ASP A 411 -51.59 43.02 -3.76
C ASP A 411 -51.79 42.28 -2.43
N ALA A 412 -50.94 42.55 -1.44
CA ALA A 412 -50.88 41.86 -0.16
C ALA A 412 -50.57 40.36 -0.31
N SER A 413 -49.97 39.93 -1.43
CA SER A 413 -49.48 38.57 -1.61
C SER A 413 -48.15 38.31 -0.91
N CYS A 414 -47.50 39.32 -0.33
CA CYS A 414 -46.21 39.18 0.37
C CYS A 414 -46.24 38.05 1.40
N GLU A 415 -45.41 37.05 1.14
CA GLU A 415 -45.25 35.88 1.98
C GLU A 415 -43.84 35.87 2.57
N TYR A 416 -43.75 35.62 3.88
CA TYR A 416 -42.47 35.61 4.60
C TYR A 416 -42.13 34.23 5.17
N THR A 417 -42.88 33.20 4.75
CA THR A 417 -42.81 31.86 5.37
C THR A 417 -42.23 30.79 4.46
N SER A 418 -42.35 30.91 3.14
CA SER A 418 -41.95 29.86 2.18
C SER A 418 -40.45 29.76 1.94
N CYS A 419 -39.68 30.80 2.28
CA CYS A 419 -38.22 30.85 2.20
C CYS A 419 -37.56 30.95 3.58
N LEU A 420 -38.32 30.56 4.62
CA LEU A 420 -37.76 30.35 5.95
C LEU A 420 -36.96 29.06 5.97
N GLY A 421 -35.77 29.15 6.53
CA GLY A 421 -34.88 28.02 6.73
C GLY A 421 -33.55 28.53 7.24
N CYS A 422 -32.61 27.62 7.46
CA CYS A 422 -31.32 28.03 7.96
C CYS A 422 -30.48 28.71 6.87
N THR A 423 -30.07 29.95 7.11
CA THR A 423 -29.23 30.73 6.18
C THR A 423 -27.73 30.67 6.51
N ASP A 424 -27.34 30.05 7.64
CA ASP A 424 -25.93 29.88 8.00
C ASP A 424 -25.32 28.70 7.22
N SER A 425 -24.37 28.99 6.34
CA SER A 425 -23.68 27.98 5.53
C SER A 425 -22.88 26.97 6.34
N ASN A 426 -22.65 27.24 7.63
CA ASN A 426 -21.97 26.33 8.54
C ASN A 426 -22.95 25.50 9.38
N ALA A 427 -24.26 25.54 9.10
CA ALA A 427 -25.24 24.73 9.82
C ALA A 427 -25.61 23.44 9.07
N CYS A 428 -25.99 22.43 9.84
CA CYS A 428 -26.30 21.08 9.39
C CYS A 428 -27.54 20.99 8.50
N ASN A 429 -28.50 21.89 8.74
CA ASN A 429 -29.71 22.05 7.94
C ASN A 429 -29.67 23.31 7.08
N TYR A 430 -28.46 23.76 6.70
CA TYR A 430 -28.31 24.89 5.78
C TYR A 430 -29.18 24.68 4.54
N ASP A 431 -30.03 25.65 4.26
CA ASP A 431 -30.90 25.67 3.10
C ASP A 431 -30.48 26.81 2.18
N ALA A 432 -29.87 26.45 1.05
CA ALA A 432 -29.44 27.43 0.04
C ALA A 432 -30.61 28.18 -0.62
N ALA A 433 -31.86 27.73 -0.44
CA ALA A 433 -33.07 28.41 -0.91
C ALA A 433 -33.68 29.33 0.16
N ALA A 434 -33.20 29.30 1.41
CA ALA A 434 -33.67 30.19 2.46
C ALA A 434 -33.10 31.60 2.29
N LEU A 435 -33.97 32.61 2.41
CA LEU A 435 -33.58 34.03 2.39
C LEU A 435 -33.73 34.70 3.75
N ILE A 436 -34.49 34.07 4.66
CA ILE A 436 -34.79 34.56 5.99
C ILE A 436 -34.48 33.45 6.98
N ASP A 437 -33.57 33.72 7.92
CA ASP A 437 -33.30 32.81 9.03
C ASP A 437 -34.51 32.73 9.96
N ASP A 438 -35.07 31.54 10.12
CA ASP A 438 -36.16 31.26 11.06
C ASP A 438 -35.66 30.80 12.43
N GLY A 439 -34.34 30.81 12.63
CA GLY A 439 -33.69 30.32 13.85
C GLY A 439 -33.73 28.80 13.96
N SER A 440 -34.08 28.09 12.88
CA SER A 440 -33.99 26.63 12.81
C SER A 440 -32.57 26.13 12.57
N CYS A 441 -31.58 27.03 12.37
CA CYS A 441 -30.18 26.66 12.17
C CYS A 441 -29.68 25.71 13.24
N ASP A 442 -29.43 24.49 12.79
CA ASP A 442 -28.95 23.40 13.60
C ASP A 442 -27.45 23.30 13.42
N LEU A 443 -26.71 23.83 14.38
CA LEU A 443 -25.25 23.79 14.41
C LEU A 443 -24.72 22.54 15.12
N LEU A 444 -25.59 21.63 15.56
CA LEU A 444 -25.24 20.55 16.48
C LEU A 444 -25.58 19.15 15.96
N SER A 445 -26.61 18.98 15.11
CA SER A 445 -27.03 17.63 14.70
C SER A 445 -26.09 16.88 13.76
N CYS A 446 -25.23 17.59 13.05
CA CYS A 446 -24.12 17.07 12.24
C CYS A 446 -22.76 17.47 12.84
N ALA A 447 -22.77 17.96 14.07
CA ALA A 447 -21.56 18.24 14.82
C ALA A 447 -21.14 16.96 15.55
N GLY A 448 -19.92 16.55 15.33
CA GLY A 448 -19.36 15.30 15.85
C GLY A 448 -17.93 15.13 15.36
N CYS A 449 -17.30 14.03 15.70
CA CYS A 449 -15.92 13.86 15.29
C CYS A 449 -15.78 13.60 13.78
N THR A 450 -15.08 14.48 13.06
CA THR A 450 -14.83 14.37 11.61
C THR A 450 -13.49 13.70 11.26
N ASP A 451 -12.65 13.41 12.25
CA ASP A 451 -11.38 12.71 12.06
C ASP A 451 -11.61 11.20 11.92
N ALA A 452 -11.36 10.67 10.72
CA ALA A 452 -11.53 9.24 10.42
C ALA A 452 -10.63 8.30 11.24
N THR A 453 -9.62 8.84 11.94
CA THR A 453 -8.73 8.08 12.82
C THR A 453 -9.20 8.06 14.27
N ALA A 454 -10.24 8.81 14.63
CA ALA A 454 -10.77 8.88 15.98
C ALA A 454 -11.76 7.76 16.31
N CYS A 455 -11.81 7.42 17.59
CA CYS A 455 -12.61 6.34 18.16
C CYS A 455 -14.12 6.56 18.08
N ASN A 456 -14.55 7.82 18.14
CA ASN A 456 -15.93 8.25 17.99
C ASN A 456 -16.14 8.96 16.65
N TYR A 457 -15.35 8.62 15.63
CA TYR A 457 -15.56 9.13 14.27
C TYR A 457 -17.02 8.94 13.85
N ASP A 458 -17.65 10.05 13.48
CA ASP A 458 -19.00 10.07 12.97
C ASP A 458 -18.96 10.41 11.49
N SER A 459 -19.16 9.40 10.65
CA SER A 459 -19.20 9.56 9.19
C SER A 459 -20.35 10.47 8.69
N THR A 460 -21.28 10.82 9.57
CA THR A 460 -22.39 11.75 9.28
C THR A 460 -22.11 13.16 9.77
N ALA A 461 -21.05 13.36 10.57
CA ALA A 461 -20.62 14.67 11.00
C ALA A 461 -19.93 15.42 9.87
N THR A 462 -20.31 16.68 9.66
CA THR A 462 -19.67 17.60 8.70
C THR A 462 -19.00 18.77 9.41
N ILE A 463 -19.17 18.89 10.72
CA ILE A 463 -18.61 19.93 11.58
C ILE A 463 -17.90 19.24 12.74
N ASP A 464 -16.60 19.49 12.90
CA ASP A 464 -15.86 19.02 14.07
C ASP A 464 -16.25 19.84 15.31
N ASP A 465 -16.88 19.19 16.28
CA ASP A 465 -17.25 19.79 17.57
C ASP A 465 -16.12 19.68 18.62
N GLY A 466 -14.96 19.15 18.23
CA GLY A 466 -13.84 18.90 19.12
C GLY A 466 -14.08 17.73 20.07
N SER A 467 -15.14 16.93 19.85
CA SER A 467 -15.39 15.70 20.60
C SER A 467 -14.51 14.53 20.14
N CYS A 468 -13.66 14.71 19.12
CA CYS A 468 -12.78 13.66 18.62
C CYS A 468 -11.95 13.04 19.74
N ASP A 469 -12.27 11.78 20.01
CA ASP A 469 -11.62 10.96 21.00
C ASP A 469 -10.61 10.07 20.30
N LEU A 470 -9.34 10.43 20.42
CA LEU A 470 -8.24 9.67 19.82
C LEU A 470 -7.74 8.56 20.75
N THR A 471 -8.40 8.33 21.89
CA THR A 471 -7.83 7.53 22.99
C THR A 471 -8.75 6.49 23.61
N SER A 472 -10.08 6.64 23.59
CA SER A 472 -10.96 5.74 24.35
C SER A 472 -11.19 4.36 23.73
N CYS A 473 -10.99 4.23 22.42
CA CYS A 473 -10.98 2.95 21.73
C CYS A 473 -9.58 2.35 21.59
N LEU A 474 -8.55 3.06 22.07
CA LEU A 474 -7.22 2.50 22.25
C LEU A 474 -7.21 1.63 23.49
N GLY A 475 -6.73 0.42 23.32
CA GLY A 475 -6.62 -0.56 24.37
C GLY A 475 -6.58 -1.94 23.77
N CYS A 476 -6.33 -2.94 24.60
CA CYS A 476 -6.23 -4.28 24.08
C CYS A 476 -7.58 -4.76 23.50
N THR A 477 -7.61 -5.02 22.19
CA THR A 477 -8.80 -5.52 21.46
C THR A 477 -8.91 -7.04 21.46
N ASP A 478 -7.90 -7.74 21.99
CA ASP A 478 -7.88 -9.20 22.04
C ASP A 478 -8.68 -9.70 23.26
N PRO A 479 -9.83 -10.41 23.05
CA PRO A 479 -10.63 -10.96 24.15
C PRO A 479 -9.88 -11.94 25.07
N ALA A 480 -8.72 -12.46 24.63
CA ALA A 480 -7.85 -13.33 25.42
C ALA A 480 -6.90 -12.59 26.35
N ALA A 481 -6.74 -11.27 26.20
CA ALA A 481 -5.87 -10.48 27.06
C ALA A 481 -6.55 -10.09 28.37
N CYS A 482 -5.71 -9.84 29.36
CA CYS A 482 -6.14 -9.55 30.71
C CYS A 482 -6.56 -8.13 31.00
N ASN A 483 -6.02 -7.20 30.23
CA ASN A 483 -6.55 -5.86 30.12
C ASN A 483 -7.40 -5.71 28.84
N TYR A 484 -8.02 -6.79 28.34
CA TYR A 484 -8.98 -6.69 27.24
C TYR A 484 -10.05 -5.65 27.56
N ILE A 485 -10.19 -4.68 26.66
CA ILE A 485 -11.22 -3.67 26.74
C ILE A 485 -12.23 -3.99 25.64
N ALA A 486 -13.40 -4.50 26.03
CA ALA A 486 -14.45 -4.88 25.06
C ALA A 486 -14.99 -3.72 24.21
N THR A 487 -14.67 -2.48 24.59
CA THR A 487 -15.00 -1.26 23.84
C THR A 487 -13.83 -0.72 23.03
N ALA A 488 -12.63 -1.30 23.12
CA ALA A 488 -11.50 -0.94 22.28
C ALA A 488 -11.74 -1.50 20.87
N THR A 489 -11.45 -0.68 19.86
CA THR A 489 -11.55 -1.03 18.44
C THR A 489 -10.22 -0.91 17.71
N ILE A 490 -9.20 -0.36 18.37
CA ILE A 490 -7.85 -0.17 17.85
C ILE A 490 -6.86 -0.67 18.91
N ASP A 491 -6.06 -1.68 18.55
CA ASP A 491 -5.04 -2.24 19.44
C ASP A 491 -3.87 -1.25 19.57
N ASP A 492 -3.59 -0.82 20.80
CA ASP A 492 -2.49 0.10 21.13
C ASP A 492 -1.22 -0.65 21.57
N GLY A 493 -1.21 -1.98 21.44
CA GLY A 493 -0.11 -2.84 21.85
C GLY A 493 0.01 -3.01 23.37
N SER A 494 -0.99 -2.54 24.13
CA SER A 494 -1.00 -2.66 25.59
C SER A 494 -1.45 -4.02 26.09
N CYS A 495 -1.81 -4.97 25.23
CA CYS A 495 -2.31 -6.30 25.59
C CYS A 495 -1.40 -7.01 26.60
N ASP A 496 -1.86 -7.02 27.85
CA ASP A 496 -1.27 -7.70 28.99
C ASP A 496 -2.02 -9.01 29.16
N PHE A 497 -1.37 -10.14 28.89
CA PHE A 497 -1.97 -11.48 29.06
C PHE A 497 -1.65 -12.11 30.42
N CYS A 498 -0.96 -11.39 31.31
CA CYS A 498 -0.38 -11.92 32.54
C CYS A 498 -1.14 -11.55 33.82
N SER A 499 -2.03 -10.53 33.79
CA SER A 499 -2.60 -9.94 35.02
C SER A 499 -3.92 -10.54 35.57
N CYS A 500 -4.67 -11.41 34.87
CA CYS A 500 -5.93 -12.02 35.39
C CYS A 500 -5.76 -13.41 36.00
N GLY A 501 -4.56 -13.83 36.36
CA GLY A 501 -4.33 -15.12 37.00
C GLY A 501 -4.89 -15.19 38.42
N GLY A 502 -6.22 -15.24 38.57
CA GLY A 502 -6.95 -15.37 39.83
C GLY A 502 -7.86 -16.59 39.83
N SER A 503 -7.26 -17.79 39.97
CA SER A 503 -7.86 -19.11 40.26
C SER A 503 -8.52 -19.81 39.06
N SER A 504 -8.16 -21.04 38.70
CA SER A 504 -7.99 -22.19 39.58
C SER A 504 -7.03 -23.28 39.07
N THR A 505 -6.28 -23.81 40.05
CA THR A 505 -5.54 -25.09 40.07
C THR A 505 -4.21 -25.14 39.32
N GLY A 506 -3.12 -25.08 40.09
CA GLY A 506 -1.83 -25.61 39.67
C GLY A 506 -0.68 -24.62 39.46
N GLY A 507 -0.95 -23.32 39.38
CA GLY A 507 0.11 -22.31 39.26
C GLY A 507 0.92 -22.41 37.96
N LEU A 508 0.37 -23.03 36.92
CA LEU A 508 0.98 -23.06 35.59
C LEU A 508 0.62 -21.82 34.78
N SER A 509 1.63 -21.27 34.11
CA SER A 509 1.51 -20.27 33.05
C SER A 509 2.12 -20.87 31.78
N PHE A 510 1.42 -20.81 30.65
CA PHE A 510 1.93 -21.24 29.37
C PHE A 510 1.46 -20.28 28.27
N THR A 511 2.26 -20.16 27.22
CA THR A 511 1.93 -19.47 25.97
C THR A 511 1.96 -20.48 24.84
N THR A 512 1.09 -20.31 23.86
CA THR A 512 1.02 -21.21 22.70
C THR A 512 0.88 -20.39 21.43
N THR A 513 1.62 -20.79 20.39
CA THR A 513 1.45 -20.27 19.02
C THR A 513 0.33 -21.02 18.28
N HIS A 514 -0.26 -22.06 18.89
CA HIS A 514 -1.45 -22.75 18.42
C HIS A 514 -2.50 -22.88 19.53
N PRO A 515 -3.65 -22.19 19.43
CA PRO A 515 -4.65 -22.10 20.51
C PRO A 515 -5.34 -23.44 20.84
N GLN A 516 -5.20 -24.46 19.99
CA GLN A 516 -5.77 -25.79 20.19
C GLN A 516 -4.94 -26.70 21.11
N TYR A 517 -3.68 -26.34 21.39
CA TYR A 517 -2.80 -27.07 22.30
C TYR A 517 -2.58 -26.28 23.60
N GLY A 518 -2.50 -26.98 24.73
CA GLY A 518 -2.29 -26.34 26.03
C GLY A 518 -1.65 -27.25 27.05
N LEU A 519 -1.31 -26.73 28.23
CA LEU A 519 -0.75 -27.52 29.33
C LEU A 519 -1.71 -27.62 30.50
N GLU A 520 -1.73 -28.79 31.15
CA GLU A 520 -2.49 -29.06 32.37
C GLU A 520 -1.58 -29.66 33.44
N ILE A 521 -1.82 -29.33 34.72
CA ILE A 521 -1.11 -29.95 35.84
C ILE A 521 -2.08 -30.63 36.78
N GLU A 522 -1.72 -31.85 37.18
CA GLU A 522 -2.40 -32.62 38.19
C GLU A 522 -1.54 -32.65 39.46
N THR A 523 -2.14 -32.41 40.63
CA THR A 523 -1.45 -32.63 41.91
C THR A 523 -1.57 -34.10 42.30
N VAL A 524 -0.44 -34.83 42.32
CA VAL A 524 -0.38 -36.25 42.66
C VAL A 524 -0.34 -36.46 44.17
N ALA A 525 0.45 -35.66 44.89
CA ALA A 525 0.61 -35.77 46.34
C ALA A 525 1.12 -34.47 46.95
N THR A 526 0.62 -34.10 48.13
CA THR A 526 1.24 -33.07 48.98
C THR A 526 1.85 -33.75 50.20
N HIS A 527 3.13 -33.56 50.41
CA HIS A 527 3.90 -34.27 51.43
C HIS A 527 3.94 -33.43 52.71
N SER A 528 3.34 -33.94 53.79
CA SER A 528 3.27 -33.24 55.08
C SER A 528 4.25 -33.79 56.14
N SER A 529 4.95 -34.88 55.83
CA SER A 529 5.89 -35.55 56.73
C SER A 529 6.94 -36.36 55.95
N GLY A 530 8.01 -36.79 56.62
CA GLY A 530 9.12 -37.50 55.97
C GLY A 530 10.13 -36.56 55.29
N THR A 531 10.99 -37.12 54.44
CA THR A 531 12.04 -36.37 53.72
C THR A 531 11.50 -35.41 52.67
N LEU A 532 10.26 -35.64 52.20
CA LEU A 532 9.56 -34.80 51.23
C LEU A 532 8.68 -33.72 51.87
N ALA A 533 8.66 -33.60 53.21
CA ALA A 533 7.74 -32.69 53.90
C ALA A 533 7.87 -31.25 53.39
N GLY A 534 6.75 -30.67 52.97
CA GLY A 534 6.67 -29.34 52.37
C GLY A 534 6.75 -29.32 50.83
N MET A 535 6.98 -30.46 50.18
CA MET A 535 6.96 -30.59 48.73
C MET A 535 5.59 -31.06 48.21
N THR A 536 5.32 -30.76 46.95
CA THR A 536 4.13 -31.24 46.23
C THR A 536 4.59 -31.93 44.95
N THR A 537 4.11 -33.14 44.72
CA THR A 537 4.35 -33.90 43.48
C THR A 537 3.25 -33.55 42.47
N TYR A 538 3.67 -33.24 41.25
CA TYR A 538 2.79 -32.89 40.14
C TYR A 538 2.98 -33.83 38.94
N ARG A 539 1.97 -33.92 38.08
CA ARG A 539 2.07 -34.44 36.71
C ARG A 539 1.69 -33.33 35.74
N LEU A 540 2.53 -33.09 34.74
CA LEU A 540 2.31 -32.11 33.68
C LEU A 540 1.85 -32.83 32.41
N TYR A 541 0.74 -32.40 31.83
CA TYR A 541 0.15 -32.97 30.63
C TYR A 541 0.10 -31.94 29.51
N LEU A 542 0.33 -32.39 28.28
CA LEU A 542 0.04 -31.65 27.05
C LEU A 542 -1.35 -32.04 26.57
N ASN A 543 -2.23 -31.06 26.44
CA ASN A 543 -3.55 -31.19 25.85
C ASN A 543 -3.41 -31.14 24.33
N MET A 544 -3.81 -32.24 23.68
CA MET A 544 -3.79 -32.40 22.22
C MET A 544 -5.18 -32.14 21.64
N GLU A 545 -5.24 -31.62 20.42
CA GLU A 545 -6.50 -31.26 19.76
C GLU A 545 -7.32 -32.48 19.37
N LEU A 546 -6.68 -33.45 18.71
CA LEU A 546 -7.32 -34.64 18.19
C LEU A 546 -6.81 -35.89 18.92
N ALA A 547 -7.69 -36.87 19.09
CA ALA A 547 -7.37 -38.12 19.80
C ALA A 547 -6.28 -38.98 19.11
N ASN A 548 -5.91 -38.66 17.87
CA ASN A 548 -4.88 -39.33 17.09
C ASN A 548 -3.61 -38.50 16.89
N ASP A 549 -3.51 -37.32 17.51
CA ASP A 549 -2.28 -36.54 17.49
C ASP A 549 -1.20 -37.24 18.33
N ALA A 550 0.05 -37.13 17.90
CA ALA A 550 1.18 -37.74 18.57
C ALA A 550 2.25 -36.70 18.88
N ALA A 551 2.56 -36.52 20.16
CA ALA A 551 3.76 -35.81 20.58
C ALA A 551 4.97 -36.74 20.43
N THR A 552 5.99 -36.30 19.68
CA THR A 552 7.20 -37.10 19.43
C THR A 552 8.44 -36.50 20.09
N SER A 553 8.40 -35.22 20.47
CA SER A 553 9.49 -34.56 21.18
C SER A 553 9.03 -33.34 21.97
N PHE A 554 9.82 -32.97 22.96
CA PHE A 554 9.80 -31.67 23.63
C PHE A 554 11.20 -31.10 23.57
N THR A 555 11.36 -29.98 22.87
CA THR A 555 12.67 -29.36 22.62
C THR A 555 12.59 -27.85 22.84
N GLY A 556 13.74 -27.23 23.13
CA GLY A 556 13.87 -25.79 23.27
C GLY A 556 15.13 -25.27 22.60
N ASN A 557 15.13 -23.99 22.22
CA ASN A 557 16.27 -23.31 21.60
C ASN A 557 16.33 -21.82 22.01
N ASP A 558 17.22 -21.04 21.40
CA ASP A 558 17.45 -19.63 21.73
C ASP A 558 16.24 -18.71 21.49
N ILE A 559 15.29 -19.14 20.64
CA ILE A 559 14.08 -18.37 20.28
C ILE A 559 12.87 -18.84 21.09
N PHE A 560 12.72 -20.16 21.25
CA PHE A 560 11.67 -20.80 22.04
C PHE A 560 12.31 -21.68 23.11
N PRO A 561 12.73 -21.07 24.24
CA PRO A 561 13.40 -21.82 25.28
C PRO A 561 12.44 -22.79 25.97
N LEU A 562 12.85 -24.05 26.10
CA LEU A 562 12.12 -25.03 26.91
C LEU A 562 12.59 -24.89 28.35
N SER A 563 11.73 -24.41 29.25
CA SER A 563 12.10 -24.22 30.64
C SER A 563 11.12 -24.89 31.57
N LEU A 564 11.64 -25.69 32.51
CA LEU A 564 10.90 -26.19 33.65
C LEU A 564 11.55 -25.69 34.92
N ASN A 565 10.84 -24.79 35.60
CA ASN A 565 11.34 -24.11 36.78
C ASN A 565 10.45 -24.41 37.98
N THR A 566 11.10 -24.55 39.13
CA THR A 566 10.44 -24.58 40.43
C THR A 566 10.92 -23.40 41.27
N THR A 567 10.10 -22.95 42.22
CA THR A 567 10.46 -21.89 43.17
C THR A 567 11.46 -22.35 44.24
N THR A 568 11.71 -23.66 44.32
CA THR A 568 12.69 -24.27 45.22
C THR A 568 13.63 -25.19 44.45
N SER A 569 13.47 -26.51 44.56
CA SER A 569 14.28 -27.53 43.90
C SER A 569 13.42 -28.73 43.55
N PHE A 570 13.72 -29.39 42.43
CA PHE A 570 13.12 -30.69 42.12
C PHE A 570 13.65 -31.74 43.09
N TYR A 571 12.77 -32.67 43.48
CA TYR A 571 13.20 -33.81 44.27
C TYR A 571 13.79 -34.86 43.33
N GLN A 572 15.04 -35.25 43.59
CA GLN A 572 15.74 -36.32 42.88
C GLN A 572 16.21 -37.39 43.86
N GLU A 573 15.82 -38.64 43.63
CA GLU A 573 16.17 -39.79 44.46
C GLU A 573 17.60 -40.25 44.14
N PRO A 574 18.55 -40.18 45.09
CA PRO A 574 19.97 -40.44 44.79
C PRO A 574 20.29 -41.88 44.37
N ILE A 575 19.39 -42.83 44.66
CA ILE A 575 19.59 -44.25 44.41
C ILE A 575 18.47 -44.75 43.50
N PHE A 576 18.82 -45.16 42.28
CA PHE A 576 17.91 -45.58 41.22
C PHE A 576 16.99 -44.50 40.63
N GLY A 577 17.14 -43.22 41.02
CA GLY A 577 16.53 -42.10 40.30
C GLY A 577 17.20 -41.84 38.95
N GLY A 578 16.59 -40.99 38.14
CA GLY A 578 17.14 -40.59 36.84
C GLY A 578 16.21 -39.68 36.03
N VAL A 579 16.77 -39.03 35.01
CA VAL A 579 16.04 -38.11 34.09
C VAL A 579 14.79 -38.75 33.50
N THR A 580 14.83 -40.07 33.30
CA THR A 580 13.71 -40.86 32.77
C THR A 580 13.27 -41.91 33.78
N PRO A 581 12.01 -42.37 33.75
CA PRO A 581 11.48 -43.33 34.73
C PRO A 581 12.04 -44.76 34.58
N SER A 582 13.05 -44.99 33.74
CA SER A 582 13.58 -46.31 33.37
C SER A 582 14.02 -47.19 34.55
N ASN A 583 14.41 -46.58 35.67
CA ASN A 583 14.97 -47.27 36.83
C ASN A 583 13.95 -47.54 37.97
N SER A 584 12.73 -47.02 37.90
CA SER A 584 11.70 -47.09 38.97
C SER A 584 10.89 -48.39 38.96
N SER A 585 11.57 -49.54 38.85
CA SER A 585 10.92 -50.86 38.84
C SER A 585 10.20 -51.19 40.17
N GLY A 586 9.22 -52.09 40.13
CA GLY A 586 8.52 -52.54 41.35
C GLY A 586 9.44 -53.13 42.44
N ALA A 587 10.58 -53.70 42.05
CA ALA A 587 11.61 -54.15 43.00
C ALA A 587 12.34 -52.96 43.65
N ALA A 588 12.65 -51.91 42.90
CA ALA A 588 13.27 -50.69 43.41
C ALA A 588 12.33 -49.92 44.36
N LEU A 589 11.05 -49.76 44.01
CA LEU A 589 10.03 -49.11 44.85
C LEU A 589 9.80 -49.82 46.19
N SER A 590 10.00 -51.15 46.24
CA SER A 590 9.87 -51.92 47.49
C SER A 590 10.99 -51.67 48.50
N ILE A 591 12.13 -51.16 48.03
CA ILE A 591 13.34 -50.87 48.82
C ILE A 591 13.40 -49.35 49.13
N LEU A 592 13.01 -48.52 48.17
CA LEU A 592 13.00 -47.06 48.27
C LEU A 592 11.61 -46.52 47.90
N PRO A 593 10.68 -46.38 48.86
CA PRO A 593 9.33 -45.90 48.59
C PRO A 593 9.28 -44.47 48.04
N ASN A 594 10.27 -43.63 48.35
CA ASN A 594 10.35 -42.25 47.87
C ASN A 594 10.70 -42.14 46.38
N LEU A 595 11.27 -43.20 45.78
CA LEU A 595 11.56 -43.26 44.34
C LEU A 595 10.28 -43.11 43.48
N LEU A 596 9.09 -43.37 44.07
CA LEU A 596 7.80 -43.10 43.43
C LEU A 596 7.59 -41.61 43.11
N TYR A 597 8.25 -40.72 43.84
CA TYR A 597 8.10 -39.27 43.75
C TYR A 597 9.35 -38.58 43.17
N ASP A 598 10.27 -39.35 42.59
CA ASP A 598 11.41 -38.86 41.80
C ASP A 598 10.93 -37.98 40.64
N SER A 599 11.68 -36.93 40.29
CA SER A 599 11.29 -36.02 39.21
C SER A 599 11.90 -36.47 37.88
N TRP A 600 11.05 -36.82 36.91
CA TRP A 600 11.50 -37.33 35.61
C TRP A 600 10.63 -36.80 34.47
N ILE A 601 11.14 -36.92 33.24
CA ILE A 601 10.49 -36.53 31.99
C ILE A 601 10.07 -37.75 31.15
N THR A 602 9.08 -37.56 30.28
CA THR A 602 8.46 -38.64 29.51
C THR A 602 7.74 -38.13 28.26
N ILE A 603 7.33 -39.05 27.39
CA ILE A 603 6.33 -38.87 26.34
C ILE A 603 5.39 -40.08 26.41
N GLY A 604 4.17 -39.86 26.89
CA GLY A 604 3.09 -40.86 26.80
C GLY A 604 3.13 -42.05 27.78
N ILE A 605 4.10 -42.14 28.70
CA ILE A 605 4.18 -43.20 29.72
C ILE A 605 4.24 -42.62 31.15
N ASP A 606 3.65 -43.30 32.13
CA ASP A 606 3.55 -42.87 33.53
C ASP A 606 4.49 -43.63 34.51
N GLY A 607 5.46 -44.36 33.95
CA GLY A 607 6.47 -45.17 34.66
C GLY A 607 7.48 -45.79 33.70
N PRO A 608 8.26 -46.81 34.11
CA PRO A 608 9.19 -47.49 33.22
C PRO A 608 8.47 -48.13 32.02
N ALA A 609 9.01 -47.95 30.81
CA ALA A 609 8.41 -48.48 29.59
C ALA A 609 8.09 -50.00 29.68
N SER A 610 6.85 -50.35 29.35
CA SER A 610 6.35 -51.73 29.29
C SER A 610 6.43 -52.30 27.86
N ALA A 611 5.91 -53.52 27.66
CA ALA A 611 5.99 -54.20 26.38
C ALA A 611 5.20 -53.45 25.29
N GLY A 612 5.91 -52.89 24.30
CA GLY A 612 5.34 -52.07 23.24
C GLY A 612 5.53 -50.57 23.42
N GLU A 613 6.10 -50.14 24.55
CA GLU A 613 6.45 -48.76 24.85
C GLU A 613 7.97 -48.54 24.74
N SER A 614 8.41 -47.29 24.71
CA SER A 614 9.84 -46.94 24.75
C SER A 614 10.04 -45.73 25.66
N ASN A 615 11.15 -45.74 26.41
CA ASN A 615 11.56 -44.55 27.15
C ASN A 615 12.05 -43.47 26.17
N VAL A 616 11.94 -42.22 26.57
CA VAL A 616 12.45 -41.09 25.79
C VAL A 616 13.98 -41.15 25.67
N SER A 617 14.49 -40.75 24.52
CA SER A 617 15.90 -40.49 24.28
C SER A 617 16.20 -39.01 24.54
N LEU A 618 17.37 -38.73 25.12
CA LEU A 618 17.79 -37.36 25.44
C LEU A 618 18.61 -36.79 24.30
N LEU A 619 18.29 -35.58 23.86
CA LEU A 619 19.16 -34.78 23.01
C LEU A 619 20.27 -34.17 23.88
N PRO A 620 21.53 -34.17 23.41
CA PRO A 620 22.69 -33.78 24.22
C PRO A 620 22.61 -32.32 24.68
N GLY A 621 22.72 -32.07 26.00
CA GLY A 621 22.78 -30.73 26.58
C GLY A 621 23.06 -30.78 28.09
N THR A 622 23.36 -29.64 28.72
CA THR A 622 23.66 -29.59 30.17
C THR A 622 22.40 -29.67 31.04
N TRP A 623 21.24 -29.36 30.47
CA TRP A 623 19.94 -29.29 31.17
C TRP A 623 19.58 -30.58 31.91
N GLY A 624 19.91 -31.75 31.37
CA GLY A 624 19.65 -33.04 32.02
C GLY A 624 20.45 -33.19 33.32
N PHE A 625 21.69 -32.71 33.34
CA PHE A 625 22.52 -32.72 34.56
C PHE A 625 22.02 -31.69 35.59
N ASP A 626 21.56 -30.52 35.13
CA ASP A 626 20.99 -29.49 36.01
C ASP A 626 19.70 -30.00 36.66
N PHE A 627 18.83 -30.65 35.88
CA PHE A 627 17.59 -31.25 36.36
C PHE A 627 17.84 -32.37 37.38
N GLU A 628 18.78 -33.30 37.12
CA GLU A 628 19.16 -34.36 38.08
C GLU A 628 19.85 -33.84 39.35
N SER A 629 20.39 -32.62 39.30
CA SER A 629 20.92 -31.95 40.48
C SER A 629 19.83 -31.26 41.31
N GLY A 630 18.56 -31.40 40.92
CA GLY A 630 17.40 -30.79 41.55
C GLY A 630 17.18 -29.32 41.17
N ASN A 631 17.87 -28.82 40.15
CA ASN A 631 17.76 -27.43 39.72
C ASN A 631 16.66 -27.25 38.68
N SER A 632 16.07 -26.05 38.69
CA SER A 632 15.37 -25.49 37.53
C SER A 632 16.28 -25.48 36.32
N PHE A 633 15.75 -25.76 35.13
CA PHE A 633 16.52 -25.74 33.90
C PHE A 633 15.83 -24.96 32.78
N THR A 634 16.65 -24.44 31.88
CA THR A 634 16.24 -23.80 30.65
C THR A 634 17.10 -24.36 29.53
N VAL A 635 16.44 -24.90 28.51
CA VAL A 635 17.07 -25.27 27.24
C VAL A 635 16.89 -24.10 26.29
N ASN A 636 17.91 -23.27 26.23
CA ASN A 636 18.06 -22.13 25.33
C ASN A 636 19.44 -22.23 24.67
N ASP A 637 19.71 -23.40 24.09
CA ASP A 637 20.90 -23.61 23.29
C ASP A 637 20.53 -23.50 21.80
N GLY A 638 21.37 -22.82 21.02
CA GLY A 638 21.12 -22.60 19.59
C GLY A 638 21.10 -23.86 18.72
N ILE A 639 21.27 -25.04 19.31
CA ILE A 639 21.29 -26.36 18.66
C ILE A 639 19.93 -27.08 18.78
N GLY A 640 19.11 -26.74 19.79
CA GLY A 640 17.85 -27.43 20.04
C GLY A 640 18.03 -28.72 20.83
N SER A 641 18.09 -28.63 22.15
CA SER A 641 18.12 -29.81 23.04
C SER A 641 16.75 -30.14 23.63
N GLY A 642 16.65 -31.26 24.36
CA GLY A 642 15.39 -31.74 24.95
C GLY A 642 15.30 -33.26 24.90
N TRP A 643 14.08 -33.81 24.74
CA TRP A 643 13.88 -35.25 24.67
C TRP A 643 12.87 -35.64 23.60
N TYR A 644 13.02 -36.85 23.08
CA TYR A 644 12.20 -37.35 21.98
C TYR A 644 11.95 -38.86 22.06
N ILE A 645 10.96 -39.32 21.31
CA ILE A 645 10.70 -40.72 21.02
C ILE A 645 10.62 -40.89 19.50
N LEU A 646 11.20 -41.98 18.98
CA LEU A 646 11.04 -42.30 17.57
C LEU A 646 9.62 -42.85 17.35
N PRO A 647 8.89 -42.38 16.31
CA PRO A 647 7.61 -42.98 15.95
C PRO A 647 7.82 -44.48 15.69
N PRO A 648 6.86 -45.34 16.06
CA PRO A 648 6.95 -46.75 15.69
C PRO A 648 7.06 -46.85 14.17
N SER A 649 8.08 -47.57 13.68
CA SER A 649 8.25 -47.84 12.25
C SER A 649 6.95 -48.48 11.75
N ALA A 650 6.30 -47.89 10.75
CA ALA A 650 5.07 -48.41 10.17
C ALA A 650 5.28 -49.90 9.79
N SER A 651 4.56 -50.79 10.49
CA SER A 651 4.50 -52.21 10.17
C SER A 651 3.40 -52.49 9.15
#